data_AF-A0AAF3EGE4-F1
#
_entry.id   AF-A0AAF3EGE4-F1
#
_cell.length_a   1.000
_cell.length_b   1.000
_cell.length_c   1.000
_cell.angle_alpha   90.00
_cell.angle_beta   90.00
_cell.angle_gamma   90.00
#
_symmetry.space_group_name_H-M   'P 1'
#
loop_
_entity.id
_entity.type
_entity.pdbx_description
1 polymer ?
#
loop_
_entity_poly.entity_id
_entity_poly.type
_entity_poly.pdbx_seq_one_letter_code
_entity_poly.pdbx_strand_id
1 'polypeptide(L)'
;MSLMGKPPAPPPFSELCQAWDMPSRSWIDYFLRPNELSSLLRETRENQDTIAALTLQYVEQTIALEKDLASLRKRTLALTEPSERMETETDVQYLQYKKSLTWLCTMACFAAIDWAFEKILDEKRQNAHLVRYLIEKTNECIIASKKEHLVNFSQLLYARFCLHINKKMRIPPPAGKPQTNNPNAQEDRGIIVAMSHRKAIAEIREFCKDAATELEKMVLEAKTRRVEVPTIDTFLGPFLQYRDNYLSVALIGKDLTLDGVPMPDFEIVHQQIPENELLNVLRYELACYYFQLLKFDDARKYFGDLTSHLPKELEKISICFINREELNGYLIAVGLPQLAYVAQKADLKVEEMTFTEDNSLSRRFWITREHTETQTREQSRIQILKVENLARDTIDGLPVYPSTAFRDFQPPQITRYLQAITRLWPRLRNVSLHRSLLYYISMSVPRFTESAEKNRFTLTELRNMVTMSSQLPNRSPPSASIISGLLASESLYWNLVTSFDVNSLKNILHQLLQLDSRINLPILYKYPEMLADKVLSHQNPQKFHALLLGKLEQLARLQNIPKWREFLNGVVQQIPILAHQDGVFKEAIIVQTRALNRQLQYAHCAIEQTAIREQVILVKKIIKHNEKRSSEFMVECVAFLLNVDEGDSVLNDIPQTAAADAPYLMLAKLLAAWIQVLTKPHATKVDFTNSFAHFIDMNGIFLSASGKENEAMRRRLEKERGDLLAFIKLLTEQEQLSLLISHLCHLYNRHLFTTNRPTLALEFQYKELWNNNLEMLNAHEDFIDSSLLAALTTGLRLNPMNAFWLRSLADYRYTKGETDEALVLYMETLCACTDNQMMQPFPEVLLNDLMWYRMRVCLTSIGMHTLAALIAQLITLADYRLEQYQVAAENISTQHVLDAFDSLTYLCFDHQLTEALTDAFEKMEMQNRTDAFIQSASHPALNVSNSLEVFTSEKSRRTSSLLRCLAALSFSIHH
;
A
#
# COMPACT_ATOMS: atom_id res chain seq x y z
N MET A 1 36.55 -24.61 5.03
CA MET A 1 37.70 -23.99 5.72
C MET A 1 38.93 -23.94 4.80
N SER A 2 38.90 -23.10 3.76
CA SER A 2 40.12 -22.65 3.06
C SER A 2 39.77 -21.38 2.29
N LEU A 3 40.07 -20.23 2.87
CA LEU A 3 40.21 -18.92 2.21
C LEU A 3 40.38 -17.85 3.31
N MET A 4 41.57 -17.79 3.91
CA MET A 4 42.07 -16.56 4.53
C MET A 4 43.52 -16.40 4.07
N GLY A 5 43.72 -15.41 3.19
CA GLY A 5 45.06 -14.99 2.76
C GLY A 5 45.83 -14.40 3.94
N LYS A 6 47.13 -14.69 4.00
CA LYS A 6 48.04 -14.10 4.97
C LYS A 6 48.04 -12.56 4.85
N PRO A 7 48.06 -11.82 5.97
CA PRO A 7 48.27 -10.37 5.92
C PRO A 7 49.66 -10.05 5.34
N PRO A 8 49.82 -8.93 4.62
CA PRO A 8 51.12 -8.54 4.08
C PRO A 8 52.10 -8.23 5.21
N ALA A 9 53.37 -8.54 4.98
CA ALA A 9 54.45 -8.23 5.91
C ALA A 9 54.61 -6.70 6.06
N PRO A 10 54.94 -6.21 7.27
CA PRO A 10 55.19 -4.79 7.47
C PRO A 10 56.40 -4.33 6.63
N PRO A 11 56.37 -3.09 6.10
CA PRO A 11 57.45 -2.58 5.28
C PRO A 11 58.76 -2.44 6.09
N PRO A 12 59.92 -2.50 5.43
CA PRO A 12 61.22 -2.36 6.07
C PRO A 12 61.36 -0.99 6.76
N PHE A 13 62.11 -0.95 7.86
CA PHE A 13 62.32 0.23 8.72
C PHE A 13 62.83 1.47 7.95
N SER A 14 63.45 1.29 6.78
CA SER A 14 63.89 2.36 5.89
C SER A 14 62.74 3.10 5.18
N GLU A 15 61.60 2.45 4.92
CA GLU A 15 60.40 3.08 4.35
C GLU A 15 59.57 3.81 5.43
N LEU A 16 59.65 3.35 6.68
CA LEU A 16 59.06 4.04 7.84
C LEU A 16 59.69 5.42 8.12
N CYS A 17 60.99 5.59 7.81
CA CYS A 17 61.67 6.88 7.94
C CYS A 17 61.35 7.87 6.80
N GLN A 18 60.88 7.40 5.63
CA GLN A 18 60.47 8.29 4.53
C GLN A 18 59.06 8.87 4.72
N ALA A 19 58.25 8.32 5.63
CA ALA A 19 56.93 8.83 5.99
C ALA A 19 56.96 9.89 7.11
N TRP A 20 58.15 10.22 7.63
CA TRP A 20 58.34 11.32 8.57
C TRP A 20 58.81 12.53 7.77
N ASP A 21 57.87 13.20 7.09
CA ASP A 21 58.11 14.57 6.63
C ASP A 21 58.68 15.37 7.81
N MET A 22 59.71 16.21 7.58
CA MET A 22 60.20 17.10 8.62
C MET A 22 59.00 17.87 9.22
N PRO A 23 58.83 17.90 10.55
CA PRO A 23 57.69 18.58 11.15
C PRO A 23 57.61 20.00 10.62
N SER A 24 56.42 20.40 10.16
CA SER A 24 56.18 21.75 9.66
C SER A 24 56.66 22.76 10.70
N ARG A 25 57.49 23.72 10.27
CA ARG A 25 58.03 24.77 11.15
C ARG A 25 56.90 25.46 11.90
N SER A 26 57.05 25.57 13.21
CA SER A 26 56.06 26.13 14.12
C SER A 26 56.24 27.64 14.29
N TRP A 27 55.30 28.31 14.96
CA TRP A 27 55.39 29.74 15.25
C TRP A 27 56.70 30.15 15.94
N ILE A 28 57.26 29.30 16.81
CA ILE A 28 58.48 29.63 17.55
C ILE A 28 59.72 29.65 16.64
N ASP A 29 59.75 28.77 15.63
CA ASP A 29 60.86 28.68 14.68
C ASP A 29 60.98 29.99 13.88
N TYR A 30 59.84 30.52 13.43
CA TYR A 30 59.77 31.80 12.71
C TYR A 30 59.99 33.01 13.62
N PHE A 31 59.50 32.98 14.86
CA PHE A 31 59.76 34.03 15.86
C PHE A 31 61.27 34.12 16.19
N LEU A 32 61.97 32.99 16.20
CA LEU A 32 63.42 32.91 16.45
C LEU A 32 64.28 33.16 15.20
N ARG A 33 63.70 33.17 13.99
CA ARG A 33 64.43 33.39 12.72
C ARG A 33 63.74 34.45 11.86
N PRO A 34 63.96 35.74 12.17
CA PRO A 34 63.25 36.86 11.52
C PRO A 34 63.49 36.94 10.01
N ASN A 35 64.68 36.56 9.54
CA ASN A 35 64.99 36.57 8.11
C ASN A 35 64.18 35.52 7.33
N GLU A 36 63.92 34.36 7.93
CA GLU A 36 63.08 33.31 7.33
C GLU A 36 61.59 33.68 7.36
N LEU A 37 61.14 34.36 8.42
CA LEU A 37 59.79 34.91 8.48
C LEU A 37 59.61 36.03 7.43
N SER A 38 60.60 36.92 7.29
CA SER A 38 60.56 38.00 6.31
C SER A 38 60.54 37.47 4.87
N SER A 39 61.33 36.43 4.55
CA SER A 39 61.27 35.78 3.24
C SER A 39 59.92 35.09 3.00
N LEU A 40 59.40 34.35 3.99
CA LEU A 40 58.10 33.68 3.90
C LEU A 40 56.96 34.66 3.64
N LEU A 41 56.94 35.79 4.36
CA LEU A 41 55.89 36.81 4.22
C LEU A 41 55.98 37.60 2.90
N ARG A 42 57.15 37.63 2.26
CA ARG A 42 57.35 38.32 0.97
C ARG A 42 57.13 37.38 -0.24
N GLU A 43 57.26 36.06 -0.07
CA GLU A 43 56.99 35.01 -1.06
C GLU A 43 55.52 34.55 -1.00
N THR A 44 54.58 35.44 -1.32
CA THR A 44 53.15 35.30 -0.96
C THR A 44 52.30 34.37 -1.84
N ARG A 45 52.84 33.73 -2.88
CA ARG A 45 52.00 32.97 -3.86
C ARG A 45 51.85 31.48 -3.57
N GLU A 46 52.92 30.81 -3.13
CA GLU A 46 52.92 29.35 -2.93
C GLU A 46 52.66 28.96 -1.46
N ASN A 47 52.88 29.89 -0.53
CA ASN A 47 52.90 29.59 0.92
C ASN A 47 51.66 30.11 1.69
N GLN A 48 50.58 30.52 1.03
CA GLN A 48 49.44 31.18 1.71
C GLN A 48 48.78 30.31 2.78
N ASP A 49 48.65 29.01 2.56
CA ASP A 49 48.06 28.08 3.55
C ASP A 49 48.96 27.94 4.79
N THR A 50 50.28 27.98 4.59
CA THR A 50 51.25 27.95 5.70
C THR A 50 51.19 29.24 6.51
N ILE A 51 51.04 30.41 5.85
CA ILE A 51 50.91 31.72 6.51
C ILE A 51 49.56 31.82 7.24
N ALA A 52 48.47 31.28 6.68
CA ALA A 52 47.16 31.23 7.34
C ALA A 52 47.20 30.36 8.61
N ALA A 53 47.83 29.19 8.53
CA ALA A 53 48.06 28.33 9.70
C ALA A 53 48.95 29.00 10.76
N LEU A 54 50.00 29.69 10.32
CA LEU A 54 50.91 30.43 11.19
C LEU A 54 50.21 31.62 11.89
N THR A 55 49.34 32.35 11.18
CA THR A 55 48.51 33.42 11.74
C THR A 55 47.66 32.90 12.90
N LEU A 56 47.01 31.74 12.72
CA LEU A 56 46.21 31.11 13.79
C LEU A 56 47.07 30.72 14.99
N GLN A 57 48.25 30.12 14.77
CA GLN A 57 49.16 29.77 15.85
C GLN A 57 49.55 31.02 16.65
N TYR A 58 49.93 32.13 16.00
CA TYR A 58 50.25 33.38 16.70
C TYR A 58 49.05 34.01 17.43
N VAL A 59 47.82 33.88 16.90
CA VAL A 59 46.59 34.28 17.61
C VAL A 59 46.38 33.46 18.87
N GLU A 60 46.48 32.13 18.79
CA GLU A 60 46.34 31.24 19.95
C GLU A 60 47.37 31.57 21.05
N GLN A 61 48.63 31.82 20.65
CA GLN A 61 49.67 32.22 21.59
C GLN A 61 49.41 33.60 22.19
N THR A 62 48.93 34.57 21.40
CA THR A 62 48.56 35.90 21.93
C THR A 62 47.43 35.80 22.97
N ILE A 63 46.41 34.97 22.70
CA ILE A 63 45.30 34.74 23.65
C ILE A 63 45.80 34.05 24.93
N ALA A 64 46.72 33.08 24.82
CA ALA A 64 47.32 32.43 25.98
C ALA A 64 48.12 33.44 26.83
N LEU A 65 48.96 34.26 26.19
CA LEU A 65 49.73 35.30 26.86
C LEU A 65 48.84 36.36 27.53
N GLU A 66 47.69 36.72 26.94
CA GLU A 66 46.73 37.62 27.58
C GLU A 66 46.13 37.05 28.86
N LYS A 67 45.80 35.75 28.87
CA LYS A 67 45.28 35.08 30.07
C LYS A 67 46.33 35.02 31.17
N ASP A 68 47.56 34.66 30.80
CA ASP A 68 48.69 34.61 31.74
C ASP A 68 48.95 35.99 32.32
N LEU A 69 48.97 37.03 31.48
CA LEU A 69 49.19 38.41 31.89
C LEU A 69 48.08 38.96 32.79
N ALA A 70 46.81 38.63 32.50
CA ALA A 70 45.69 38.99 33.37
C ALA A 70 45.80 38.30 34.74
N SER A 71 46.20 37.03 34.76
CA SER A 71 46.39 36.27 36.00
C SER A 71 47.54 36.84 36.85
N LEU A 72 48.63 37.23 36.21
CA LEU A 72 49.80 37.82 36.86
C LEU A 72 49.51 39.22 37.38
N ARG A 73 48.82 40.09 36.60
CA ARG A 73 48.38 41.40 37.11
C ARG A 73 47.49 41.29 38.34
N LYS A 74 46.57 40.32 38.37
CA LYS A 74 45.72 40.06 39.54
C LYS A 74 46.56 39.61 40.74
N ARG A 75 47.59 38.78 40.52
CA ARG A 75 48.53 38.36 41.56
C ARG A 75 49.36 39.54 42.06
N THR A 76 49.94 40.35 41.18
CA THR A 76 50.71 41.56 41.53
C THR A 76 49.91 42.54 42.39
N LEU A 77 48.63 42.77 42.04
CA LEU A 77 47.72 43.61 42.83
C LEU A 77 47.42 43.04 44.22
N ALA A 78 47.44 41.72 44.38
CA ALA A 78 47.16 41.03 45.64
C ALA A 78 48.38 40.93 46.57
N LEU A 79 49.60 41.10 46.06
CA LEU A 79 50.83 41.11 46.87
C LEU A 79 50.89 42.37 47.73
N THR A 80 51.40 42.27 48.95
CA THR A 80 51.57 43.40 49.88
C THR A 80 53.02 43.81 50.07
N GLU A 81 53.98 42.92 49.79
CA GLU A 81 55.42 43.20 49.91
C GLU A 81 55.96 43.99 48.69
N PRO A 82 56.73 45.08 48.90
CA PRO A 82 57.25 45.91 47.80
C PRO A 82 58.24 45.19 46.88
N SER A 83 59.08 44.31 47.42
CA SER A 83 60.09 43.53 46.67
C SER A 83 59.42 42.53 45.71
N GLU A 84 58.46 41.76 46.21
CA GLU A 84 57.70 40.79 45.41
C GLU A 84 56.80 41.48 44.37
N ARG A 85 56.27 42.65 44.69
CA ARG A 85 55.57 43.50 43.71
C ARG A 85 56.48 43.93 42.57
N MET A 86 57.68 44.42 42.89
CA MET A 86 58.63 44.87 41.87
C MET A 86 59.07 43.71 40.95
N GLU A 87 59.34 42.52 41.49
CA GLU A 87 59.67 41.35 40.66
C GLU A 87 58.50 40.95 39.75
N THR A 88 57.28 40.86 40.30
CA THR A 88 56.13 40.52 39.47
C THR A 88 55.76 41.62 38.46
N GLU A 89 56.05 42.89 38.74
CA GLU A 89 55.92 43.99 37.78
C GLU A 89 56.89 43.85 36.61
N THR A 90 58.13 43.42 36.85
CA THR A 90 59.09 43.13 35.77
C THR A 90 58.63 41.95 34.90
N ASP A 91 58.06 40.91 35.49
CA ASP A 91 57.46 39.78 34.76
C ASP A 91 56.24 40.21 33.93
N VAL A 92 55.41 41.11 34.47
CA VAL A 92 54.27 41.69 33.75
C VAL A 92 54.74 42.52 32.56
N GLN A 93 55.79 43.35 32.73
CA GLN A 93 56.38 44.12 31.63
C GLN A 93 56.97 43.20 30.55
N TYR A 94 57.67 42.14 30.95
CA TYR A 94 58.25 41.16 30.04
C TYR A 94 57.18 40.42 29.22
N LEU A 95 56.11 39.93 29.86
CA LEU A 95 55.02 39.27 29.16
C LEU A 95 54.21 40.23 28.30
N GLN A 96 54.04 41.49 28.72
CA GLN A 96 53.41 42.53 27.91
C GLN A 96 54.20 42.77 26.62
N TYR A 97 55.54 42.77 26.70
CA TYR A 97 56.44 42.93 25.57
C TYR A 97 56.42 41.72 24.62
N LYS A 98 56.45 40.50 25.18
CA LYS A 98 56.30 39.26 24.40
C LYS A 98 54.98 39.22 23.64
N LYS A 99 53.89 39.61 24.32
CA LYS A 99 52.55 39.69 23.75
C LYS A 99 52.51 40.65 22.57
N SER A 100 53.05 41.87 22.71
CA SER A 100 53.06 42.86 21.62
C SER A 100 53.91 42.41 20.43
N LEU A 101 55.06 41.77 20.64
CA LEU A 101 55.87 41.22 19.54
C LEU A 101 55.16 40.07 18.82
N THR A 102 54.51 39.19 19.57
CA THR A 102 53.70 38.09 19.01
C THR A 102 52.55 38.65 18.18
N TRP A 103 51.91 39.72 18.67
CA TRP A 103 50.83 40.41 17.97
C TRP A 103 51.29 41.11 16.68
N LEU A 104 52.48 41.74 16.69
CA LEU A 104 53.09 42.29 15.46
C LEU A 104 53.34 41.20 14.42
N CYS A 105 53.79 40.01 14.84
CA CYS A 105 53.92 38.86 13.95
C CYS A 105 52.57 38.40 13.40
N THR A 106 51.53 38.33 14.25
CA THR A 106 50.16 38.01 13.82
C THR A 106 49.69 38.95 12.72
N MET A 107 49.86 40.27 12.92
CA MET A 107 49.43 41.28 11.96
C MET A 107 50.25 41.27 10.68
N ALA A 108 51.56 41.04 10.76
CA ALA A 108 52.40 40.89 9.58
C ALA A 108 51.96 39.66 8.75
N CYS A 109 51.62 38.55 9.40
CA CYS A 109 51.08 37.36 8.72
C CYS A 109 49.71 37.62 8.11
N PHE A 110 48.82 38.33 8.82
CA PHE A 110 47.48 38.66 8.31
C PHE A 110 47.53 39.64 7.13
N ALA A 111 48.43 40.63 7.17
CA ALA A 111 48.70 41.53 6.06
C ALA A 111 49.34 40.80 4.86
N ALA A 112 50.17 39.78 5.09
CA ALA A 112 50.80 39.01 4.01
C ALA A 112 49.82 38.13 3.22
N ILE A 113 48.68 37.77 3.80
CA ILE A 113 47.55 37.14 3.09
C ILE A 113 46.52 38.17 2.60
N ASP A 114 46.90 39.44 2.48
CA ASP A 114 46.08 40.54 2.00
C ASP A 114 44.77 40.71 2.80
N TRP A 115 44.81 40.46 4.11
CA TRP A 115 43.65 40.56 5.01
C TRP A 115 42.48 39.60 4.67
N ALA A 116 42.76 38.54 3.91
CA ALA A 116 41.79 37.53 3.50
C ALA A 116 41.42 36.57 4.62
N PHE A 117 40.57 37.01 5.56
CA PHE A 117 40.12 36.18 6.68
C PHE A 117 39.41 34.89 6.22
N GLU A 118 38.86 34.86 5.00
CA GLU A 118 38.23 33.68 4.40
C GLU A 118 39.19 32.51 4.24
N LYS A 119 40.48 32.77 4.03
CA LYS A 119 41.53 31.74 3.94
C LYS A 119 41.89 31.15 5.31
N ILE A 120 41.62 31.90 6.38
CA ILE A 120 41.83 31.44 7.76
C ILE A 120 40.61 30.64 8.26
N LEU A 121 39.41 30.96 7.78
CA LEU A 121 38.16 30.27 8.11
C LEU A 121 38.07 28.89 7.44
N ASP A 122 38.72 27.89 8.03
CA ASP A 122 38.60 26.48 7.64
C ASP A 122 37.36 25.82 8.29
N GLU A 123 36.49 25.23 7.45
CA GLU A 123 35.31 24.46 7.85
C GLU A 123 35.65 23.28 8.77
N LYS A 124 36.86 22.71 8.64
CA LYS A 124 37.30 21.55 9.44
C LYS A 124 37.78 21.93 10.83
N ARG A 125 38.29 23.15 11.04
CA ARG A 125 38.98 23.55 12.29
C ARG A 125 38.10 24.31 13.29
N GLN A 126 36.91 24.77 12.91
CA GLN A 126 35.97 25.49 13.79
C GLN A 126 36.57 26.76 14.45
N ASN A 127 37.40 27.50 13.71
CA ASN A 127 38.21 28.61 14.24
C ASN A 127 37.53 30.00 14.23
N ALA A 128 36.22 30.11 14.03
CA ALA A 128 35.53 31.40 13.92
C ALA A 128 35.74 32.32 15.14
N HIS A 129 35.89 31.73 16.34
CA HIS A 129 36.17 32.48 17.57
C HIS A 129 37.58 33.10 17.59
N LEU A 130 38.59 32.43 17.04
CA LEU A 130 39.95 32.95 16.91
C LEU A 130 40.03 34.08 15.88
N VAL A 131 39.34 33.91 14.74
CA VAL A 131 39.28 34.94 13.69
C VAL A 131 38.51 36.18 14.17
N ARG A 132 37.44 35.99 14.96
CA ARG A 132 36.75 37.12 15.62
C ARG A 132 37.71 37.92 16.50
N TYR A 133 38.44 37.23 17.37
CA TYR A 133 39.42 37.87 18.25
C TYR A 133 40.49 38.62 17.45
N LEU A 134 41.01 38.01 16.37
CA LEU A 134 41.97 38.66 15.46
C LEU A 134 41.42 39.99 14.92
N ILE A 135 40.20 40.01 14.40
CA ILE A 135 39.60 41.20 13.78
C ILE A 135 39.24 42.27 14.82
N GLU A 136 38.68 41.88 15.97
CA GLU A 136 38.37 42.84 17.06
C GLU A 136 39.63 43.54 17.56
N LYS A 137 40.71 42.80 17.81
CA LYS A 137 41.99 43.37 18.23
C LYS A 137 42.67 44.17 17.13
N THR A 138 42.48 43.79 15.87
CA THR A 138 42.91 44.62 14.73
C THR A 138 42.21 45.97 14.75
N ASN A 139 40.90 45.97 14.96
CA ASN A 139 40.10 47.17 15.00
C ASN A 139 40.50 48.07 16.18
N GLU A 140 40.68 47.52 17.38
CA GLU A 140 41.18 48.26 18.55
C GLU A 140 42.53 48.94 18.26
N CYS A 141 43.47 48.20 17.65
CA CYS A 141 44.81 48.69 17.35
C CYS A 141 44.81 49.82 16.31
N ILE A 142 43.97 49.71 15.28
CA ILE A 142 43.85 50.71 14.22
C ILE A 142 43.10 51.95 14.73
N ILE A 143 42.03 51.80 15.51
CA ILE A 143 41.30 52.92 16.12
C ILE A 143 42.23 53.73 17.03
N ALA A 144 43.11 53.07 17.78
CA ALA A 144 44.09 53.74 18.64
C ALA A 144 45.05 54.66 17.87
N SER A 145 45.28 54.41 16.57
CA SER A 145 46.11 55.27 15.70
C SER A 145 45.49 56.65 15.42
N LYS A 146 44.17 56.80 15.61
CA LYS A 146 43.38 58.01 15.29
C LYS A 146 43.47 58.48 13.82
N LYS A 147 43.91 57.62 12.89
CA LYS A 147 43.98 57.93 11.45
C LYS A 147 42.69 57.52 10.74
N GLU A 148 41.90 58.48 10.27
CA GLU A 148 40.55 58.26 9.70
C GLU A 148 40.53 57.28 8.51
N HIS A 149 41.50 57.34 7.60
CA HIS A 149 41.58 56.45 6.43
C HIS A 149 41.83 54.97 6.79
N LEU A 150 42.53 54.71 7.90
CA LEU A 150 42.75 53.35 8.41
C LEU A 150 41.54 52.87 9.23
N VAL A 151 40.87 53.77 9.95
CA VAL A 151 39.61 53.45 10.66
C VAL A 151 38.52 53.01 9.68
N ASN A 152 38.44 53.64 8.50
CA ASN A 152 37.52 53.20 7.45
C ASN A 152 37.83 51.76 6.97
N PHE A 153 39.12 51.40 6.89
CA PHE A 153 39.54 50.04 6.56
C PHE A 153 39.14 49.02 7.64
N SER A 154 39.36 49.34 8.92
CA SER A 154 39.04 48.44 10.02
C SER A 154 37.53 48.20 10.15
N GLN A 155 36.71 49.23 9.90
CA GLN A 155 35.25 49.12 9.82
C GLN A 155 34.79 48.24 8.65
N LEU A 156 35.39 48.40 7.47
CA LEU A 156 35.10 47.56 6.29
C LEU A 156 35.43 46.08 6.57
N LEU A 157 36.60 45.81 7.14
CA LEU A 157 37.05 44.46 7.48
C LEU A 157 36.11 43.79 8.49
N TYR A 158 35.71 44.51 9.55
CA TYR A 158 34.78 44.01 10.56
C TYR A 158 33.38 43.73 10.00
N ALA A 159 32.84 44.67 9.21
CA ALA A 159 31.51 44.51 8.61
C ALA A 159 31.46 43.32 7.63
N ARG A 160 32.49 43.16 6.79
CA ARG A 160 32.62 42.04 5.86
C ARG A 160 32.70 40.70 6.60
N PHE A 161 33.45 40.62 7.70
CA PHE A 161 33.52 39.42 8.53
C PHE A 161 32.16 39.02 9.11
N CYS A 162 31.42 39.97 9.68
CA CYS A 162 30.09 39.69 10.25
C CYS A 162 29.13 39.12 9.19
N LEU A 163 29.05 39.76 8.02
CA LEU A 163 28.18 39.32 6.92
C LEU A 163 28.63 37.97 6.33
N HIS A 164 29.94 37.73 6.21
CA HIS A 164 30.48 36.47 5.71
C HIS A 164 30.19 35.28 6.65
N ILE A 165 30.35 35.47 7.97
CA ILE A 165 30.02 34.43 8.96
C ILE A 165 28.52 34.12 8.93
N ASN A 166 27.66 35.14 8.82
CA ASN A 166 26.22 34.93 8.70
C ASN A 166 25.85 34.12 7.44
N LYS A 167 26.52 34.41 6.31
CA LYS A 167 26.37 33.69 5.05
C LYS A 167 26.75 32.22 5.15
N LYS A 168 27.98 31.91 5.60
CA LYS A 168 28.51 30.54 5.62
C LYS A 168 27.91 29.67 6.72
N MET A 169 27.65 30.23 7.90
CA MET A 169 27.28 29.46 9.10
C MET A 169 25.78 29.41 9.37
N ARG A 170 24.92 29.67 8.37
CA ARG A 170 23.45 29.58 8.52
C ARG A 170 22.98 28.14 8.74
N ILE A 171 23.63 27.19 8.06
CA ILE A 171 23.50 25.76 8.35
C ILE A 171 24.52 25.46 9.45
N PRO A 172 24.09 25.09 10.67
CA PRO A 172 25.05 24.79 11.74
C PRO A 172 25.88 23.55 11.34
N PRO A 173 27.19 23.52 11.64
CA PRO A 173 27.98 22.32 11.45
C PRO A 173 27.40 21.16 12.29
N PRO A 174 27.58 19.90 11.83
CA PRO A 174 27.09 18.73 12.55
C PRO A 174 27.59 18.74 14.00
N ALA A 175 26.72 18.37 14.95
CA ALA A 175 27.09 18.36 16.36
C ALA A 175 28.29 17.43 16.61
N GLY A 176 29.20 17.85 17.49
CA GLY A 176 30.26 16.97 17.98
C GLY A 176 29.64 15.70 18.56
N LYS A 177 30.08 14.53 18.08
CA LYS A 177 29.61 13.25 18.61
C LYS A 177 30.22 13.04 19.99
N PRO A 178 29.44 12.68 21.02
CA PRO A 178 29.99 12.39 22.34
C PRO A 178 30.93 11.18 22.27
N GLN A 179 32.08 11.26 22.95
CA GLN A 179 32.93 10.09 23.13
C GLN A 179 32.18 9.03 23.97
N THR A 180 32.02 7.82 23.41
CA THR A 180 31.30 6.70 24.05
C THR A 180 32.04 6.08 25.24
N ASN A 181 33.28 6.51 25.51
CA ASN A 181 34.12 5.98 26.59
C ASN A 181 34.81 7.13 27.35
N ASN A 182 34.11 7.68 28.36
CA ASN A 182 34.63 8.75 29.22
C ASN A 182 34.66 8.29 30.69
N PRO A 183 35.62 7.44 31.07
CA PRO A 183 35.68 6.86 32.42
C PRO A 183 35.90 7.89 33.53
N ASN A 184 36.40 9.10 33.19
CA ASN A 184 36.71 10.16 34.15
C ASN A 184 35.65 11.26 34.23
N ALA A 185 34.50 11.12 33.54
CA ALA A 185 33.46 12.14 33.42
C ALA A 185 34.01 13.53 33.06
N GLN A 186 35.10 13.60 32.29
CA GLN A 186 35.70 14.86 31.86
C GLN A 186 34.82 15.50 30.79
N GLU A 187 34.59 16.80 30.84
CA GLU A 187 33.83 17.46 29.78
C GLU A 187 34.53 17.24 28.42
N ASP A 188 33.76 16.75 27.43
CA ASP A 188 34.30 16.41 26.12
C ASP A 188 34.77 17.69 25.42
N ARG A 189 36.09 17.81 25.23
CA ARG A 189 36.71 18.98 24.61
C ARG A 189 36.11 19.27 23.22
N GLY A 190 35.71 18.24 22.47
CA GLY A 190 35.08 18.42 21.16
C GLY A 190 33.70 19.08 21.26
N ILE A 191 32.93 18.76 22.30
CA ILE A 191 31.62 19.39 22.57
C ILE A 191 31.80 20.83 23.04
N ILE A 192 32.76 21.09 23.93
CA ILE A 192 33.04 22.44 24.44
C ILE A 192 33.45 23.39 23.31
N VAL A 193 34.33 22.93 22.40
CA VAL A 193 34.75 23.70 21.23
C VAL A 193 33.59 23.94 20.27
N ALA A 194 32.76 22.93 20.01
CA ALA A 194 31.57 23.10 19.17
C ALA A 194 30.53 24.07 19.79
N MET A 195 30.36 24.04 21.12
CA MET A 195 29.48 24.98 21.84
C MET A 195 30.02 26.41 21.82
N SER A 196 31.33 26.60 22.07
CA SER A 196 31.96 27.92 22.03
C SER A 196 31.89 28.51 20.62
N HIS A 197 32.07 27.69 19.59
CA HIS A 197 31.92 28.06 18.20
C HIS A 197 30.49 28.50 17.86
N ARG A 198 29.47 27.74 18.30
CA ARG A 198 28.06 28.12 18.14
C ARG A 198 27.71 29.43 18.84
N LYS A 199 28.20 29.61 20.07
CA LYS A 199 28.01 30.85 20.84
C LYS A 199 28.63 32.05 20.13
N ALA A 200 29.86 31.90 19.64
CA ALA A 200 30.54 32.95 18.87
C ALA A 200 29.77 33.33 17.59
N ILE A 201 29.22 32.35 16.85
CA ILE A 201 28.38 32.63 15.66
C ILE A 201 27.11 33.38 16.04
N ALA A 202 26.43 32.99 17.13
CA ALA A 202 25.21 33.65 17.58
C ALA A 202 25.45 35.13 17.93
N GLU A 203 26.54 35.41 18.66
CA GLU A 203 26.94 36.78 19.01
C GLU A 203 27.30 37.61 17.77
N ILE A 204 28.04 37.04 16.80
CA ILE A 204 28.38 37.76 15.53
C ILE A 204 27.12 38.15 14.75
N ARG A 205 26.06 37.33 14.80
CA ARG A 205 24.80 37.62 14.10
C ARG A 205 24.07 38.84 14.65
N GLU A 206 24.23 39.16 15.93
CA GLU A 206 23.61 40.36 16.52
C GLU A 206 24.15 41.64 15.86
N PHE A 207 25.42 41.64 15.45
CA PHE A 207 26.10 42.78 14.82
C PHE A 207 25.90 42.87 13.30
N CYS A 208 25.27 41.89 12.65
CA CYS A 208 25.11 41.88 11.19
C CYS A 208 24.25 43.03 10.67
N LYS A 209 23.25 43.45 11.46
CA LYS A 209 22.40 44.61 11.10
C LYS A 209 23.22 45.90 11.12
N ASP A 210 23.99 46.11 12.19
CA ASP A 210 24.84 47.30 12.34
C ASP A 210 25.93 47.32 11.26
N ALA A 211 26.56 46.17 10.99
CA ALA A 211 27.52 46.00 9.90
C ALA A 211 26.92 46.38 8.54
N ALA A 212 25.71 45.90 8.21
CA ALA A 212 25.03 46.27 6.97
C ALA A 212 24.75 47.77 6.89
N THR A 213 24.28 48.41 7.98
CA THR A 213 24.03 49.86 7.99
C THR A 213 25.32 50.67 7.81
N GLU A 214 26.45 50.19 8.31
CA GLU A 214 27.73 50.88 8.12
C GLU A 214 28.24 50.73 6.68
N LEU A 215 28.06 49.55 6.06
CA LEU A 215 28.35 49.39 4.63
C LEU A 215 27.46 50.28 3.75
N GLU A 216 26.18 50.45 4.09
CA GLU A 216 25.29 51.37 3.36
C GLU A 216 25.75 52.82 3.43
N LYS A 217 26.20 53.29 4.61
CA LYS A 217 26.83 54.62 4.75
C LYS A 217 28.10 54.73 3.90
N MET A 218 28.95 53.70 3.93
CA MET A 218 30.16 53.66 3.10
C MET A 218 29.85 53.72 1.61
N VAL A 219 28.77 53.10 1.13
CA VAL A 219 28.33 53.19 -0.28
C VAL A 219 27.93 54.62 -0.65
N LEU A 220 27.21 55.31 0.23
CA LEU A 220 26.79 56.70 0.00
C LEU A 220 27.98 57.68 0.00
N GLU A 221 28.99 57.43 0.83
CA GLU A 221 30.14 58.30 1.05
C GLU A 221 31.42 57.83 0.34
N ALA A 222 31.35 56.79 -0.52
CA ALA A 222 32.52 56.16 -1.15
C ALA A 222 33.39 57.13 -1.96
N LYS A 223 32.79 58.20 -2.52
CA LYS A 223 33.47 59.25 -3.27
C LYS A 223 34.34 60.16 -2.39
N THR A 224 33.98 60.30 -1.12
CA THR A 224 34.61 61.22 -0.17
C THR A 224 35.46 60.48 0.87
N ARG A 225 35.14 59.21 1.16
CA ARG A 225 35.90 58.37 2.09
C ARG A 225 37.11 57.74 1.40
N ARG A 226 38.31 58.03 1.90
CA ARG A 226 39.54 57.31 1.52
C ARG A 226 39.72 56.08 2.41
N VAL A 227 40.02 54.94 1.80
CA VAL A 227 40.32 53.68 2.49
C VAL A 227 41.73 53.24 2.12
N GLU A 228 42.59 53.14 3.13
CA GLU A 228 43.98 52.69 2.99
C GLU A 228 44.21 51.40 3.79
N VAL A 229 44.90 50.44 3.16
CA VAL A 229 45.19 49.13 3.72
C VAL A 229 46.63 49.12 4.23
N PRO A 230 46.87 48.77 5.52
CA PRO A 230 48.22 48.64 6.03
C PRO A 230 48.99 47.50 5.35
N THR A 231 50.28 47.74 5.07
CA THR A 231 51.16 46.76 4.43
C THR A 231 51.90 45.91 5.46
N ILE A 232 52.59 44.85 5.01
CA ILE A 232 53.35 43.95 5.88
C ILE A 232 54.37 44.72 6.73
N ASP A 233 55.04 45.71 6.14
CA ASP A 233 56.14 46.44 6.78
C ASP A 233 55.66 47.34 7.94
N THR A 234 54.39 47.75 7.98
CA THR A 234 53.74 48.44 9.11
C THR A 234 53.90 47.68 10.43
N PHE A 235 53.96 46.34 10.36
CA PHE A 235 54.04 45.46 11.54
C PHE A 235 55.37 44.72 11.63
N LEU A 236 55.91 44.26 10.49
CA LEU A 236 57.17 43.53 10.45
C LEU A 236 58.37 44.43 10.81
N GLY A 237 58.37 45.69 10.38
CA GLY A 237 59.44 46.66 10.70
C GLY A 237 59.65 46.84 12.21
N PRO A 238 58.60 47.22 12.98
CA PRO A 238 58.67 47.31 14.43
C PRO A 238 59.07 45.99 15.11
N PHE A 239 58.58 44.84 14.62
CA PHE A 239 58.99 43.55 15.18
C PHE A 239 60.51 43.33 15.05
N LEU A 240 61.08 43.57 13.86
CA LEU A 240 62.52 43.41 13.63
C LEU A 240 63.36 44.34 14.51
N GLN A 241 62.88 45.56 14.77
CA GLN A 241 63.58 46.54 15.60
C GLN A 241 63.62 46.15 17.08
N TYR A 242 62.51 45.66 17.63
CA TYR A 242 62.35 45.46 19.08
C TYR A 242 62.60 44.02 19.56
N ARG A 243 62.64 43.04 18.65
CA ARG A 243 62.77 41.62 18.99
C ARG A 243 64.11 41.24 19.62
N ASP A 244 65.22 41.80 19.15
CA ASP A 244 66.55 41.46 19.69
C ASP A 244 66.72 41.99 21.12
N ASN A 245 66.07 43.10 21.47
CA ASN A 245 65.99 43.62 22.85
C ASN A 245 65.20 42.68 23.77
N TYR A 246 64.12 42.07 23.26
CA TYR A 246 63.38 41.07 24.02
C TYR A 246 64.20 39.79 24.26
N LEU A 247 64.91 39.30 23.24
CA LEU A 247 65.69 38.08 23.36
C LEU A 247 66.95 38.25 24.22
N SER A 248 67.57 39.43 24.19
CA SER A 248 68.69 39.73 25.09
C SER A 248 68.22 39.68 26.56
N VAL A 249 67.06 40.24 26.88
CA VAL A 249 66.45 40.14 28.22
C VAL A 249 66.08 38.69 28.57
N ALA A 250 65.51 37.94 27.61
CA ALA A 250 65.11 36.55 27.80
C ALA A 250 66.29 35.58 28.04
N LEU A 251 67.46 35.88 27.47
CA LEU A 251 68.65 35.02 27.53
C LEU A 251 69.66 35.42 28.62
N ILE A 252 69.82 36.73 28.89
CA ILE A 252 70.88 37.27 29.76
C ILE A 252 70.36 37.54 31.19
N GLY A 253 69.08 37.88 31.35
CA GLY A 253 68.42 38.06 32.65
C GLY A 253 68.56 39.44 33.31
N LYS A 254 67.50 39.79 34.07
CA LYS A 254 67.19 40.84 35.06
C LYS A 254 67.75 42.29 34.99
N ASP A 255 68.84 42.62 34.28
CA ASP A 255 69.46 43.97 34.38
C ASP A 255 69.13 44.94 33.23
N LEU A 256 68.21 44.58 32.34
CA LEU A 256 67.81 45.41 31.19
C LEU A 256 66.30 45.72 31.26
N THR A 257 65.96 46.97 31.56
CA THR A 257 64.58 47.48 31.46
C THR A 257 64.19 47.62 30.00
N LEU A 258 63.03 47.09 29.63
CA LEU A 258 62.49 47.22 28.28
C LEU A 258 61.80 48.59 28.12
N ASP A 259 62.33 49.44 27.25
CA ASP A 259 61.76 50.76 26.97
C ASP A 259 60.53 50.64 26.05
N GLY A 260 59.36 50.97 26.60
CA GLY A 260 58.10 51.07 25.87
C GLY A 260 57.54 49.73 25.37
N VAL A 261 56.23 49.68 25.11
CA VAL A 261 55.60 48.51 24.48
C VAL A 261 55.71 48.65 22.96
N PRO A 262 56.24 47.66 22.23
CA PRO A 262 56.29 47.68 20.76
C PRO A 262 54.91 47.94 20.16
N MET A 263 54.82 48.94 19.28
CA MET A 263 53.58 49.33 18.59
C MET A 263 53.80 49.30 17.06
N PRO A 264 52.73 49.09 16.27
CA PRO A 264 52.81 49.20 14.82
C PRO A 264 53.19 50.61 14.38
N ASP A 265 53.94 50.70 13.28
CA ASP A 265 54.29 51.99 12.67
C ASP A 265 53.37 52.27 11.49
N PHE A 266 52.29 52.99 11.77
CA PHE A 266 51.31 53.41 10.77
C PHE A 266 51.79 54.59 9.90
N GLU A 267 53.05 55.04 10.00
CA GLU A 267 53.62 56.05 9.09
C GLU A 267 54.26 55.42 7.83
N ILE A 268 54.46 54.10 7.84
CA ILE A 268 54.94 53.30 6.71
C ILE A 268 53.87 53.25 5.59
N VAL A 269 54.31 53.10 4.34
CA VAL A 269 53.47 53.13 3.13
C VAL A 269 52.25 52.19 3.22
N HIS A 270 51.07 52.75 2.96
CA HIS A 270 49.81 52.01 2.83
C HIS A 270 49.38 51.86 1.37
N GLN A 271 48.54 50.86 1.08
CA GLN A 271 47.94 50.66 -0.24
C GLN A 271 46.52 51.23 -0.29
N GLN A 272 46.25 52.15 -1.21
CA GLN A 272 44.91 52.74 -1.38
C GLN A 272 44.01 51.81 -2.23
N ILE A 273 42.76 51.61 -1.79
CA ILE A 273 41.75 50.87 -2.57
C ILE A 273 41.12 51.81 -3.62
N PRO A 274 41.07 51.42 -4.91
CA PRO A 274 40.35 52.19 -5.94
C PRO A 274 38.86 52.31 -5.63
N GLU A 275 38.26 53.48 -5.92
CA GLU A 275 36.85 53.77 -5.63
C GLU A 275 35.88 52.74 -6.25
N ASN A 276 36.12 52.34 -7.50
CA ASN A 276 35.28 51.37 -8.21
C ASN A 276 35.33 49.97 -7.59
N GLU A 277 36.50 49.56 -7.10
CA GLU A 277 36.67 48.26 -6.45
C GLU A 277 36.01 48.24 -5.08
N LEU A 278 36.15 49.33 -4.31
CA LEU A 278 35.47 49.52 -3.04
C LEU A 278 33.94 49.45 -3.22
N LEU A 279 33.38 50.16 -4.21
CA LEU A 279 31.95 50.16 -4.49
C LEU A 279 31.42 48.78 -4.91
N ASN A 280 32.13 48.04 -5.75
CA ASN A 280 31.72 46.71 -6.18
C ASN A 280 31.66 45.73 -5.00
N VAL A 281 32.63 45.78 -4.09
CA VAL A 281 32.71 44.90 -2.92
C VAL A 281 31.61 45.22 -1.92
N LEU A 282 31.40 46.52 -1.62
CA LEU A 282 30.31 46.96 -0.75
C LEU A 282 28.95 46.52 -1.27
N ARG A 283 28.69 46.70 -2.58
CA ARG A 283 27.44 46.29 -3.24
C ARG A 283 27.27 44.77 -3.22
N TYR A 284 28.33 44.01 -3.47
CA TYR A 284 28.30 42.55 -3.44
C TYR A 284 27.94 42.00 -2.06
N GLU A 285 28.57 42.49 -1.00
CA GLU A 285 28.30 42.03 0.38
C GLU A 285 26.88 42.40 0.83
N LEU A 286 26.42 43.61 0.52
CA LEU A 286 25.04 44.03 0.78
C LEU A 286 24.02 43.20 0.00
N ALA A 287 24.27 42.92 -1.28
CA ALA A 287 23.39 42.11 -2.11
C ALA A 287 23.29 40.67 -1.59
N CYS A 288 24.42 40.07 -1.17
CA CYS A 288 24.45 38.76 -0.52
C CYS A 288 23.64 38.75 0.78
N TYR A 289 23.76 39.80 1.61
CA TYR A 289 23.00 39.93 2.85
C TYR A 289 21.48 40.07 2.60
N TYR A 290 21.06 40.94 1.68
CA TYR A 290 19.65 41.10 1.33
C TYR A 290 19.04 39.85 0.70
N PHE A 291 19.82 39.13 -0.11
CA PHE A 291 19.42 37.84 -0.65
C PHE A 291 19.17 36.82 0.46
N GLN A 292 20.02 36.78 1.49
CA GLN A 292 19.83 35.88 2.64
C GLN A 292 18.57 36.22 3.46
N LEU A 293 18.20 37.50 3.53
CA LEU A 293 16.97 37.97 4.17
C LEU A 293 15.70 37.74 3.33
N LEU A 294 15.81 37.10 2.16
CA LEU A 294 14.70 36.90 1.20
C LEU A 294 14.14 38.23 0.65
N LYS A 295 14.90 39.31 0.75
CA LYS A 295 14.57 40.62 0.17
C LYS A 295 15.16 40.71 -1.24
N PHE A 296 14.57 39.94 -2.16
CA PHE A 296 15.12 39.76 -3.50
C PHE A 296 15.15 41.05 -4.33
N ASP A 297 14.22 41.99 -4.10
CA ASP A 297 14.21 43.28 -4.81
C ASP A 297 15.39 44.17 -4.41
N ASP A 298 15.71 44.24 -3.11
CA ASP A 298 16.87 44.98 -2.60
C ASP A 298 18.17 44.34 -3.10
N ALA A 299 18.26 43.00 -3.06
CA ALA A 299 19.40 42.26 -3.60
C ALA A 299 19.56 42.52 -5.11
N ARG A 300 18.46 42.55 -5.86
CA ARG A 300 18.45 42.85 -7.30
C ARG A 300 18.99 44.23 -7.61
N LYS A 301 18.60 45.23 -6.81
CA LYS A 301 19.09 46.61 -6.95
C LYS A 301 20.62 46.65 -6.81
N TYR A 302 21.16 46.11 -5.72
CA TYR A 302 22.61 46.16 -5.47
C TYR A 302 23.41 45.30 -6.47
N PHE A 303 22.90 44.14 -6.89
CA PHE A 303 23.53 43.33 -7.94
C PHE A 303 23.47 44.02 -9.32
N GLY A 304 22.37 44.71 -9.64
CA GLY A 304 22.20 45.45 -10.89
C GLY A 304 23.12 46.67 -11.02
N ASP A 305 23.51 47.26 -9.90
CA ASP A 305 24.42 48.41 -9.84
C ASP A 305 25.92 48.01 -9.88
N LEU A 306 26.27 46.72 -9.97
CA LEU A 306 27.68 46.31 -10.09
C LEU A 306 28.29 46.78 -11.42
N THR A 307 29.50 47.35 -11.37
CA THR A 307 30.17 47.83 -12.58
C THR A 307 30.86 46.68 -13.34
N SER A 308 31.00 46.79 -14.66
CA SER A 308 31.61 45.76 -15.53
C SER A 308 33.10 45.53 -15.29
N HIS A 309 33.77 46.44 -14.57
CA HIS A 309 35.17 46.33 -14.19
C HIS A 309 35.32 45.58 -12.86
N LEU A 310 35.11 44.26 -12.89
CA LEU A 310 35.51 43.38 -11.79
C LEU A 310 37.03 43.10 -11.93
N PRO A 311 37.83 43.29 -10.87
CA PRO A 311 39.26 42.96 -10.90
C PRO A 311 39.45 41.51 -11.38
N LYS A 312 40.46 41.29 -12.22
CA LYS A 312 40.86 39.93 -12.62
C LYS A 312 41.49 39.25 -11.41
N GLU A 313 41.34 37.93 -11.29
CA GLU A 313 41.93 37.11 -10.20
C GLU A 313 43.43 37.35 -9.96
N LEU A 314 44.14 37.94 -10.94
CA LEU A 314 45.58 38.17 -10.96
C LEU A 314 46.02 39.60 -10.57
N GLU A 315 45.11 40.57 -10.41
CA GLU A 315 45.45 41.95 -10.06
C GLU A 315 44.93 42.30 -8.65
N LYS A 316 45.88 42.70 -7.78
CA LYS A 316 45.86 42.67 -6.32
C LYS A 316 44.80 43.58 -5.67
N ILE A 317 44.00 42.99 -4.77
CA ILE A 317 43.86 43.24 -3.31
C ILE A 317 42.84 42.17 -2.83
N SER A 318 43.24 41.21 -1.99
CA SER A 318 42.34 40.11 -1.61
C SER A 318 41.11 40.55 -0.81
N ILE A 319 41.13 41.71 -0.15
CA ILE A 319 39.94 42.26 0.54
C ILE A 319 38.83 42.69 -0.42
N CYS A 320 39.18 42.92 -1.69
CA CYS A 320 38.25 43.33 -2.74
C CYS A 320 37.86 42.17 -3.69
N PHE A 321 38.19 40.94 -3.32
CA PHE A 321 37.93 39.77 -4.15
C PHE A 321 36.45 39.36 -4.15
N ILE A 322 35.88 39.21 -5.34
CA ILE A 322 34.53 38.69 -5.56
C ILE A 322 34.63 37.42 -6.41
N ASN A 323 34.14 36.29 -5.89
CA ASN A 323 34.09 35.04 -6.64
C ASN A 323 33.03 35.15 -7.76
N ARG A 324 33.48 35.04 -9.02
CA ARG A 324 32.61 35.18 -10.20
C ARG A 324 31.61 34.04 -10.35
N GLU A 325 31.96 32.82 -9.97
CA GLU A 325 31.06 31.67 -10.03
C GLU A 325 29.91 31.85 -9.04
N GLU A 326 30.24 32.30 -7.83
CA GLU A 326 29.27 32.56 -6.78
C GLU A 326 28.33 33.73 -7.15
N LEU A 327 28.90 34.83 -7.67
CA LEU A 327 28.14 35.97 -8.17
C LEU A 327 27.17 35.56 -9.29
N ASN A 328 27.62 34.76 -10.27
CA ASN A 328 26.75 34.29 -11.35
C ASN A 328 25.60 33.42 -10.83
N GLY A 329 25.84 32.61 -9.80
CA GLY A 329 24.78 31.86 -9.09
C GLY A 329 23.70 32.78 -8.52
N TYR A 330 24.10 33.87 -7.86
CA TYR A 330 23.17 34.87 -7.33
C TYR A 330 22.42 35.64 -8.42
N LEU A 331 23.10 36.02 -9.51
CA LEU A 331 22.47 36.72 -10.63
C LEU A 331 21.36 35.87 -11.28
N ILE A 332 21.58 34.55 -11.45
CA ILE A 332 20.55 33.61 -11.92
C ILE A 332 19.37 33.58 -10.96
N ALA A 333 19.63 33.46 -9.66
CA ALA A 333 18.58 33.34 -8.65
C ALA A 333 17.68 34.59 -8.57
N VAL A 334 18.21 35.77 -8.90
CA VAL A 334 17.48 37.05 -8.86
C VAL A 334 16.98 37.49 -10.26
N GLY A 335 17.27 36.73 -11.31
CA GLY A 335 16.80 37.01 -12.68
C GLY A 335 17.54 38.15 -13.38
N LEU A 336 18.85 38.29 -13.14
CA LEU A 336 19.75 39.22 -13.82
C LEU A 336 20.67 38.48 -14.81
N PRO A 337 21.13 39.14 -15.89
CA PRO A 337 22.02 38.53 -16.87
C PRO A 337 23.39 38.20 -16.26
N GLN A 338 23.95 37.05 -16.62
CA GLN A 338 25.28 36.62 -16.16
C GLN A 338 26.37 37.54 -16.74
N LEU A 339 27.42 37.79 -15.95
CA LEU A 339 28.64 38.41 -16.43
C LEU A 339 29.45 37.33 -17.16
N ALA A 340 29.67 37.51 -18.46
CA ALA A 340 30.09 36.46 -19.41
C ALA A 340 31.08 35.42 -18.85
N TYR A 341 30.56 34.20 -18.66
CA TYR A 341 31.30 32.95 -18.80
C TYR A 341 30.49 32.01 -19.70
N VAL A 342 31.11 31.54 -20.78
CA VAL A 342 30.50 30.69 -21.80
C VAL A 342 30.31 29.29 -21.22
N ALA A 343 29.14 29.03 -20.64
CA ALA A 343 28.64 27.68 -20.48
C ALA A 343 27.29 27.60 -21.19
N GLN A 344 27.32 27.04 -22.40
CA GLN A 344 26.13 26.68 -23.17
C GLN A 344 25.21 25.82 -22.30
N LYS A 345 24.09 26.38 -21.83
CA LYS A 345 22.90 25.58 -21.53
C LYS A 345 21.71 26.30 -22.12
N ALA A 346 21.13 25.61 -23.12
CA ALA A 346 19.89 25.97 -23.77
C ALA A 346 18.80 26.24 -22.73
N ASP A 347 18.07 27.33 -22.92
CA ASP A 347 16.77 27.54 -22.31
C ASP A 347 15.89 26.32 -22.63
N LEU A 348 15.74 25.41 -21.66
CA LEU A 348 14.77 24.32 -21.73
C LEU A 348 13.38 24.91 -21.52
N LYS A 349 12.81 25.47 -22.59
CA LYS A 349 11.36 25.56 -22.72
C LYS A 349 10.83 24.12 -22.74
N VAL A 350 10.18 23.71 -21.65
CA VAL A 350 9.49 22.42 -21.56
C VAL A 350 8.25 22.50 -22.46
N GLU A 351 8.45 22.30 -23.76
CA GLU A 351 7.37 21.95 -24.68
C GLU A 351 7.11 20.44 -24.57
N GLU A 352 5.83 20.04 -24.68
CA GLU A 352 5.27 18.68 -24.51
C GLU A 352 5.97 17.55 -25.30
N MET A 353 6.91 17.89 -26.16
CA MET A 353 7.67 16.98 -27.01
C MET A 353 9.01 16.53 -26.41
N THR A 354 9.50 17.10 -25.31
CA THR A 354 10.93 16.98 -24.89
C THR A 354 11.21 16.07 -23.69
N PHE A 355 10.20 15.49 -23.03
CA PHE A 355 10.42 14.76 -21.77
C PHE A 355 11.30 13.51 -21.90
N THR A 356 11.26 12.81 -23.03
CA THR A 356 12.10 11.62 -23.26
C THR A 356 13.57 11.93 -23.50
N GLU A 357 13.89 13.19 -23.75
CA GLU A 357 15.26 13.66 -23.97
C GLU A 357 15.97 13.98 -22.66
N ASP A 358 15.23 14.16 -21.58
CA ASP A 358 15.77 14.33 -20.23
C ASP A 358 16.29 12.98 -19.69
N ASN A 359 17.62 12.89 -19.56
CA ASN A 359 18.30 11.74 -19.00
C ASN A 359 18.34 11.75 -17.45
N SER A 360 17.80 12.79 -16.80
CA SER A 360 17.85 12.93 -15.35
C SER A 360 16.72 12.19 -14.62
N LEU A 361 16.98 11.78 -13.38
CA LEU A 361 15.96 11.23 -12.47
C LEU A 361 14.87 12.26 -12.11
N SER A 362 15.13 13.54 -12.39
CA SER A 362 14.21 14.66 -12.19
C SER A 362 12.87 14.43 -12.90
N ARG A 363 12.87 13.73 -14.05
CA ARG A 363 11.67 13.36 -14.82
C ARG A 363 10.55 12.72 -13.97
N ARG A 364 10.91 11.92 -12.96
CA ARG A 364 9.95 11.25 -12.06
C ARG A 364 9.31 12.23 -11.07
N PHE A 365 10.11 13.17 -10.55
CA PHE A 365 9.63 14.21 -9.64
C PHE A 365 8.65 15.16 -10.32
N TRP A 366 8.82 15.43 -11.61
CA TRP A 366 7.87 16.25 -12.37
C TRP A 366 6.49 15.62 -12.46
N ILE A 367 6.36 14.28 -12.57
CA ILE A 367 5.04 13.61 -12.50
C ILE A 367 4.40 13.86 -11.14
N THR A 368 5.15 13.66 -10.05
CA THR A 368 4.63 13.84 -8.68
C THR A 368 4.22 15.29 -8.47
N ARG A 369 5.04 16.25 -8.93
CA ARG A 369 4.77 17.69 -8.84
C ARG A 369 3.53 18.09 -9.65
N GLU A 370 3.47 17.72 -10.93
CA GLU A 370 2.30 17.97 -11.77
C GLU A 370 1.05 17.30 -11.19
N HIS A 371 1.16 16.09 -10.62
CA HIS A 371 0.05 15.41 -9.96
C HIS A 371 -0.47 16.16 -8.73
N THR A 372 0.41 16.81 -7.96
CA THR A 372 0.01 17.68 -6.84
C THR A 372 -0.56 19.03 -7.29
N GLU A 373 -0.03 19.61 -8.37
CA GLU A 373 -0.45 20.92 -8.88
C GLU A 373 -1.78 20.87 -9.67
N THR A 374 -2.08 19.75 -10.35
CA THR A 374 -3.20 19.64 -11.30
C THR A 374 -4.43 18.87 -10.77
N GLN A 375 -4.57 18.68 -9.45
CA GLN A 375 -5.68 17.93 -8.81
C GLN A 375 -7.11 18.37 -9.23
N THR A 376 -7.28 19.44 -10.01
CA THR A 376 -8.61 19.95 -10.40
C THR A 376 -8.87 20.21 -11.90
N ARG A 377 -7.91 20.17 -12.85
CA ARG A 377 -8.22 20.63 -14.24
C ARG A 377 -7.68 19.86 -15.46
N GLU A 378 -6.55 19.13 -15.42
CA GLU A 378 -6.00 18.52 -16.66
C GLU A 378 -5.44 17.10 -16.45
N GLN A 379 -6.32 16.08 -16.43
CA GLN A 379 -5.91 14.68 -16.33
C GLN A 379 -5.14 14.19 -17.59
N SER A 380 -5.35 14.80 -18.75
CA SER A 380 -4.72 14.39 -20.01
C SER A 380 -3.20 14.56 -20.01
N ARG A 381 -2.70 15.68 -19.48
CA ARG A 381 -1.26 15.99 -19.45
C ARG A 381 -0.48 15.06 -18.52
N ILE A 382 -1.01 14.76 -17.33
CA ILE A 382 -0.41 13.77 -16.41
C ILE A 382 -0.29 12.40 -17.08
N GLN A 383 -1.33 11.98 -17.82
CA GLN A 383 -1.33 10.68 -18.49
C GLN A 383 -0.27 10.62 -19.60
N ILE A 384 -0.07 11.70 -20.34
CA ILE A 384 1.01 11.81 -21.34
C ILE A 384 2.38 11.68 -20.66
N LEU A 385 2.61 12.41 -19.57
CA LEU A 385 3.88 12.34 -18.82
C LEU A 385 4.15 10.94 -18.25
N LYS A 386 3.11 10.28 -17.73
CA LYS A 386 3.19 8.89 -17.27
C LYS A 386 3.62 7.95 -18.39
N VAL A 387 3.00 8.06 -19.57
CA VAL A 387 3.29 7.23 -20.73
C VAL A 387 4.73 7.43 -21.24
N GLU A 388 5.18 8.68 -21.34
CA GLU A 388 6.53 9.01 -21.84
C GLU A 388 7.63 8.57 -20.86
N ASN A 389 7.41 8.78 -19.55
CA ASN A 389 8.33 8.27 -18.52
C ASN A 389 8.34 6.74 -18.48
N LEU A 390 7.19 6.09 -18.69
CA LEU A 390 7.10 4.64 -18.80
C LEU A 390 7.91 4.14 -20.00
N ALA A 391 7.72 4.73 -21.18
CA ALA A 391 8.52 4.39 -22.38
C ALA A 391 10.02 4.58 -22.12
N ARG A 392 10.41 5.65 -21.41
CA ARG A 392 11.81 5.90 -21.10
C ARG A 392 12.38 4.94 -20.04
N ASP A 393 11.63 4.63 -18.99
CA ASP A 393 12.01 3.65 -17.96
C ASP A 393 12.19 2.26 -18.56
N THR A 394 11.35 1.90 -19.55
CA THR A 394 11.53 0.65 -20.29
C THR A 394 12.87 0.65 -21.03
N ILE A 395 13.20 1.73 -21.75
CA ILE A 395 14.44 1.91 -22.53
C ILE A 395 15.71 1.93 -21.68
N ASP A 396 15.63 2.54 -20.51
CA ASP A 396 16.73 2.55 -19.54
C ASP A 396 16.88 1.21 -18.79
N GLY A 397 15.97 0.24 -18.99
CA GLY A 397 16.01 -1.08 -18.36
C GLY A 397 15.60 -1.08 -16.89
N LEU A 398 14.82 -0.09 -16.45
CA LEU A 398 14.32 0.02 -15.08
C LEU A 398 13.12 -0.92 -14.87
N PRO A 399 12.89 -1.42 -13.64
CA PRO A 399 11.76 -2.30 -13.36
C PRO A 399 10.44 -1.54 -13.58
N VAL A 400 9.71 -1.97 -14.60
CA VAL A 400 8.38 -1.49 -14.92
C VAL A 400 7.40 -2.63 -14.67
N TYR A 401 6.44 -2.44 -13.76
CA TYR A 401 5.36 -3.40 -13.53
C TYR A 401 4.25 -3.18 -14.55
N PRO A 402 4.17 -3.97 -15.63
CA PRO A 402 3.34 -3.59 -16.76
C PRO A 402 1.85 -3.91 -16.50
N SER A 403 1.55 -4.83 -15.58
CA SER A 403 0.17 -5.17 -15.20
C SER A 403 -0.56 -4.06 -14.46
N THR A 404 0.14 -3.19 -13.73
CA THR A 404 -0.45 -2.02 -13.04
C THR A 404 -0.31 -0.75 -13.85
N ALA A 405 0.80 -0.59 -14.59
CA ALA A 405 1.04 0.61 -15.39
C ALA A 405 0.16 0.70 -16.64
N PHE A 406 -0.20 -0.43 -17.27
CA PHE A 406 -0.95 -0.44 -18.55
C PHE A 406 -2.42 -0.86 -18.43
N ARG A 407 -2.90 -1.28 -17.25
CA ARG A 407 -4.30 -1.73 -17.07
C ARG A 407 -5.33 -0.65 -17.40
N ASP A 408 -4.98 0.61 -17.13
CA ASP A 408 -5.87 1.76 -17.34
C ASP A 408 -5.64 2.46 -18.69
N PHE A 409 -4.72 1.95 -19.53
CA PHE A 409 -4.35 2.62 -20.77
C PHE A 409 -5.46 2.54 -21.81
N GLN A 410 -5.90 3.72 -22.25
CA GLN A 410 -6.81 3.90 -23.38
C GLN A 410 -6.02 3.86 -24.71
N PRO A 411 -6.68 3.61 -25.86
CA PRO A 411 -6.05 3.60 -27.18
C PRO A 411 -5.09 4.78 -27.50
N PRO A 412 -5.38 6.06 -27.12
CA PRO A 412 -4.44 7.16 -27.36
C PRO A 412 -3.15 7.08 -26.53
N GLN A 413 -3.24 6.56 -25.30
CA GLN A 413 -2.07 6.38 -24.42
C GLN A 413 -1.19 5.24 -24.93
N ILE A 414 -1.79 4.15 -25.42
CA ILE A 414 -1.07 3.06 -26.10
C ILE A 414 -0.36 3.58 -27.36
N THR A 415 -1.04 4.40 -28.15
CA THR A 415 -0.47 5.01 -29.36
C THR A 415 0.72 5.90 -29.01
N ARG A 416 0.59 6.75 -27.97
CA ARG A 416 1.66 7.63 -27.53
C ARG A 416 2.86 6.85 -26.97
N TYR A 417 2.61 5.76 -26.24
CA TYR A 417 3.66 4.86 -25.75
C TYR A 417 4.48 4.26 -26.89
N LEU A 418 3.81 3.77 -27.93
CA LEU A 418 4.46 3.22 -29.13
C LEU A 418 5.26 4.27 -29.88
N GLN A 419 4.75 5.50 -30.01
CA GLN A 419 5.47 6.62 -30.60
C GLN A 419 6.73 6.98 -29.80
N ALA A 420 6.63 7.03 -28.48
CA ALA A 420 7.74 7.30 -27.58
C ALA A 420 8.84 6.23 -27.67
N ILE A 421 8.47 4.96 -27.68
CA ILE A 421 9.41 3.85 -27.89
C ILE A 421 10.07 3.91 -29.26
N THR A 422 9.30 4.16 -30.32
CA THR A 422 9.85 4.25 -31.68
C THR A 422 10.88 5.37 -31.79
N ARG A 423 10.59 6.53 -31.18
CA ARG A 423 11.53 7.66 -31.11
C ARG A 423 12.82 7.30 -30.37
N LEU A 424 12.71 6.56 -29.27
CA LEU A 424 13.83 6.23 -28.40
C LEU A 424 14.54 4.92 -28.78
N TRP A 425 14.00 4.17 -29.75
CA TRP A 425 14.54 2.91 -30.26
C TRP A 425 16.05 2.94 -30.57
N PRO A 426 16.61 4.02 -31.16
CA PRO A 426 18.06 4.09 -31.44
C PRO A 426 18.94 4.10 -30.18
N ARG A 427 18.38 4.40 -29.00
CA ARG A 427 19.11 4.50 -27.71
C ARG A 427 19.11 3.18 -26.92
N LEU A 428 18.56 2.11 -27.49
CA LEU A 428 18.42 0.81 -26.84
C LEU A 428 19.78 0.15 -26.58
N ARG A 429 20.08 -0.09 -25.30
CA ARG A 429 21.26 -0.87 -24.90
C ARG A 429 21.03 -2.38 -24.98
N ASN A 430 19.79 -2.85 -24.77
CA ASN A 430 19.49 -4.27 -24.66
C ASN A 430 18.21 -4.67 -25.42
N VAL A 431 18.34 -5.00 -26.71
CA VAL A 431 17.22 -5.28 -27.60
C VAL A 431 16.36 -6.49 -27.15
N SER A 432 16.95 -7.49 -26.48
CA SER A 432 16.23 -8.71 -26.07
C SER A 432 15.23 -8.45 -24.94
N LEU A 433 15.60 -7.63 -23.95
CA LEU A 433 14.72 -7.24 -22.84
C LEU A 433 13.50 -6.44 -23.35
N HIS A 434 13.72 -5.57 -24.34
CA HIS A 434 12.66 -4.75 -24.92
C HIS A 434 11.71 -5.54 -25.80
N ARG A 435 12.24 -6.49 -26.58
CA ARG A 435 11.40 -7.46 -27.29
C ARG A 435 10.53 -8.24 -26.31
N SER A 436 11.12 -8.76 -25.23
CA SER A 436 10.41 -9.50 -24.15
C SER A 436 9.31 -8.67 -23.49
N LEU A 437 9.56 -7.39 -23.25
CA LEU A 437 8.57 -6.47 -22.69
C LEU A 437 7.44 -6.17 -23.68
N LEU A 438 7.75 -5.89 -24.95
CA LEU A 438 6.73 -5.65 -25.99
C LEU A 438 5.85 -6.89 -26.19
N TYR A 439 6.43 -8.10 -26.09
CA TYR A 439 5.67 -9.34 -26.04
C TYR A 439 4.73 -9.40 -24.84
N TYR A 440 5.26 -9.16 -23.63
CA TYR A 440 4.45 -9.20 -22.40
C TYR A 440 3.27 -8.21 -22.47
N ILE A 441 3.51 -6.99 -22.95
CA ILE A 441 2.48 -5.96 -23.10
C ILE A 441 1.45 -6.39 -24.16
N SER A 442 1.89 -6.99 -25.28
CA SER A 442 0.98 -7.48 -26.31
C SER A 442 0.04 -8.60 -25.82
N MET A 443 0.47 -9.40 -24.84
CA MET A 443 -0.36 -10.42 -24.20
C MET A 443 -1.24 -9.85 -23.07
N SER A 444 -0.77 -8.82 -22.37
CA SER A 444 -1.42 -8.31 -21.15
C SER A 444 -2.42 -7.18 -21.41
N VAL A 445 -2.27 -6.44 -22.51
CA VAL A 445 -3.08 -5.24 -22.83
C VAL A 445 -4.03 -5.54 -23.99
N PRO A 446 -5.36 -5.50 -23.77
CA PRO A 446 -6.34 -5.69 -24.83
C PRO A 446 -6.14 -4.68 -25.97
N ARG A 447 -6.25 -5.12 -27.23
CA ARG A 447 -6.16 -4.26 -28.45
C ARG A 447 -4.81 -3.54 -28.65
N PHE A 448 -3.77 -3.94 -27.92
CA PHE A 448 -2.42 -3.40 -28.12
C PHE A 448 -1.87 -3.75 -29.51
N THR A 449 -2.09 -4.98 -29.97
CA THR A 449 -1.66 -5.47 -31.29
C THR A 449 -2.32 -4.70 -32.43
N GLU A 450 -3.65 -4.51 -32.38
CA GLU A 450 -4.39 -3.69 -33.35
C GLU A 450 -3.89 -2.24 -33.41
N SER A 451 -3.54 -1.66 -32.25
CA SER A 451 -3.00 -0.31 -32.16
C SER A 451 -1.55 -0.22 -32.66
N ALA A 452 -0.76 -1.27 -32.47
CA ALA A 452 0.61 -1.38 -32.97
C ALA A 452 0.66 -1.51 -34.49
N GLU A 453 -0.21 -2.34 -35.06
CA GLU A 453 -0.34 -2.52 -36.52
C GLU A 453 -0.77 -1.22 -37.21
N LYS A 454 -1.73 -0.48 -36.62
CA LYS A 454 -2.14 0.86 -37.11
C LYS A 454 -1.00 1.88 -37.12
N ASN A 455 -0.06 1.79 -36.18
CA ASN A 455 1.09 2.69 -36.09
C ASN A 455 2.32 2.20 -36.87
N ARG A 456 2.17 1.24 -37.80
CA ARG A 456 3.25 0.66 -38.64
C ARG A 456 4.38 0.00 -37.84
N PHE A 457 4.13 -0.41 -36.60
CA PHE A 457 5.07 -1.19 -35.82
C PHE A 457 4.99 -2.66 -36.29
N THR A 458 5.95 -3.11 -37.10
CA THR A 458 5.91 -4.44 -37.71
C THR A 458 6.30 -5.49 -36.67
N LEU A 459 5.30 -6.10 -36.04
CA LEU A 459 5.44 -7.25 -35.12
C LEU A 459 5.90 -8.54 -35.84
N THR A 460 6.29 -8.49 -37.11
CA THR A 460 6.66 -9.63 -37.95
C THR A 460 7.95 -10.32 -37.51
N GLU A 461 8.90 -9.61 -36.90
CA GLU A 461 10.08 -10.24 -36.27
C GLU A 461 9.75 -10.89 -34.91
N LEU A 462 8.63 -10.51 -34.29
CA LEU A 462 8.20 -11.01 -32.99
C LEU A 462 7.34 -12.31 -33.13
N ARG A 463 6.76 -12.59 -34.30
CA ARG A 463 5.86 -13.74 -34.48
C ARG A 463 6.52 -15.12 -34.37
N ASN A 464 7.85 -15.23 -34.48
CA ASN A 464 8.51 -16.53 -34.68
C ASN A 464 8.76 -17.38 -33.43
N MET A 465 8.43 -16.90 -32.22
CA MET A 465 8.71 -17.64 -30.96
C MET A 465 7.46 -17.89 -30.09
N VAL A 466 6.29 -17.36 -30.47
CA VAL A 466 5.06 -17.54 -29.72
C VAL A 466 3.96 -17.96 -30.68
N THR A 467 3.70 -19.26 -30.76
CA THR A 467 2.33 -19.71 -31.02
C THR A 467 1.49 -19.05 -29.94
N MET A 468 0.79 -17.97 -30.29
CA MET A 468 -0.29 -17.46 -29.47
C MET A 468 -1.07 -18.71 -29.03
N SER A 469 -1.27 -18.90 -27.73
CA SER A 469 -2.49 -19.59 -27.35
C SER A 469 -3.57 -18.68 -27.91
N SER A 470 -4.03 -18.98 -29.13
CA SER A 470 -5.30 -18.51 -29.62
C SER A 470 -6.21 -18.69 -28.40
N GLN A 471 -6.76 -17.60 -27.86
CA GLN A 471 -8.02 -17.72 -27.17
C GLN A 471 -8.81 -18.71 -28.03
N LEU A 472 -9.09 -19.90 -27.48
CA LEU A 472 -9.67 -21.00 -28.24
C LEU A 472 -10.69 -20.34 -29.16
N PRO A 473 -10.47 -20.34 -30.49
CA PRO A 473 -11.35 -19.59 -31.38
C PRO A 473 -12.73 -20.05 -30.98
N ASN A 474 -13.59 -19.11 -30.59
CA ASN A 474 -14.95 -19.38 -30.14
C ASN A 474 -15.50 -20.39 -31.13
N ARG A 475 -15.45 -21.69 -30.79
CA ARG A 475 -15.72 -22.73 -31.77
C ARG A 475 -17.19 -22.52 -31.99
N SER A 476 -17.55 -22.01 -33.15
CA SER A 476 -18.96 -21.83 -33.46
C SER A 476 -19.62 -23.16 -33.17
N PRO A 477 -20.74 -23.16 -32.43
CA PRO A 477 -21.45 -24.40 -32.15
C PRO A 477 -21.64 -25.14 -33.49
N PRO A 478 -21.47 -26.47 -33.52
CA PRO A 478 -21.53 -27.23 -34.76
C PRO A 478 -22.80 -26.84 -35.52
N SER A 479 -22.65 -26.52 -36.81
CA SER A 479 -23.77 -26.04 -37.60
C SER A 479 -24.91 -27.05 -37.57
N ALA A 480 -26.15 -26.58 -37.70
CA ALA A 480 -27.34 -27.46 -37.70
C ALA A 480 -27.21 -28.60 -38.73
N SER A 481 -26.48 -28.38 -39.83
CA SER A 481 -26.14 -29.39 -40.85
C SER A 481 -25.19 -30.49 -40.36
N ILE A 482 -24.20 -30.17 -39.52
CA ILE A 482 -23.27 -31.15 -38.94
C ILE A 482 -24.01 -31.99 -37.90
N ILE A 483 -24.84 -31.36 -37.07
CA ILE A 483 -25.68 -32.06 -36.10
C ILE A 483 -26.69 -32.96 -36.80
N SER A 484 -27.35 -32.49 -37.88
CA SER A 484 -28.27 -33.32 -38.64
C SER A 484 -27.56 -34.48 -39.34
N GLY A 485 -26.31 -34.29 -39.79
CA GLY A 485 -25.47 -35.36 -40.32
C GLY A 485 -25.07 -36.41 -39.28
N LEU A 486 -24.77 -35.99 -38.04
CA LEU A 486 -24.45 -36.90 -36.92
C LEU A 486 -25.67 -37.64 -36.38
N LEU A 487 -26.85 -37.03 -36.47
CA LEU A 487 -28.12 -37.65 -36.05
C LEU A 487 -28.75 -38.54 -37.14
N ALA A 488 -28.27 -38.46 -38.38
CA ALA A 488 -28.75 -39.29 -39.47
C ALA A 488 -28.32 -40.75 -39.25
N SER A 489 -29.28 -41.66 -39.25
CA SER A 489 -29.04 -43.10 -39.16
C SER A 489 -29.94 -43.84 -40.14
N GLU A 490 -29.48 -44.99 -40.61
CA GLU A 490 -30.33 -45.95 -41.36
C GLU A 490 -31.36 -46.63 -40.44
N SER A 491 -31.18 -46.55 -39.11
CA SER A 491 -32.12 -47.11 -38.14
C SER A 491 -33.41 -46.29 -38.05
N LEU A 492 -34.52 -46.89 -38.49
CA LEU A 492 -35.86 -46.32 -38.36
C LEU A 492 -36.23 -45.98 -36.91
N TYR A 493 -35.79 -46.81 -35.94
CA TYR A 493 -36.03 -46.55 -34.52
C TYR A 493 -35.24 -45.34 -34.01
N TRP A 494 -33.99 -45.18 -34.43
CA TRP A 494 -33.20 -43.99 -34.08
C TRP A 494 -33.83 -42.71 -34.64
N ASN A 495 -34.28 -42.74 -35.89
CA ASN A 495 -34.96 -41.62 -36.52
C ASN A 495 -36.31 -41.30 -35.84
N LEU A 496 -37.01 -42.32 -35.32
CA LEU A 496 -38.22 -42.12 -34.49
C LEU A 496 -37.88 -41.36 -33.20
N VAL A 497 -36.74 -41.65 -32.56
CA VAL A 497 -36.30 -41.02 -31.30
C VAL A 497 -35.74 -39.61 -31.51
N THR A 498 -35.08 -39.33 -32.63
CA THR A 498 -34.40 -38.04 -32.88
C THR A 498 -35.23 -37.01 -33.65
N SER A 499 -36.24 -37.43 -34.42
CA SER A 499 -37.07 -36.50 -35.20
C SER A 499 -38.17 -35.82 -34.38
N PHE A 500 -38.50 -34.58 -34.76
CA PHE A 500 -39.58 -33.77 -34.20
C PHE A 500 -40.49 -33.19 -35.30
N ASP A 501 -40.51 -33.79 -36.48
CA ASP A 501 -41.48 -33.46 -37.53
C ASP A 501 -42.64 -34.46 -37.48
N VAL A 502 -43.86 -33.94 -37.38
CA VAL A 502 -45.09 -34.73 -37.22
C VAL A 502 -45.32 -35.64 -38.42
N ASN A 503 -45.04 -35.16 -39.64
CA ASN A 503 -45.26 -35.93 -40.87
C ASN A 503 -44.22 -37.04 -41.03
N SER A 504 -42.95 -36.73 -40.76
CA SER A 504 -41.87 -37.72 -40.72
C SER A 504 -42.14 -38.82 -39.68
N LEU A 505 -42.54 -38.44 -38.45
CA LEU A 505 -42.88 -39.41 -37.38
C LEU A 505 -44.02 -40.35 -37.77
N LYS A 506 -45.03 -39.85 -38.49
CA LYS A 506 -46.16 -40.65 -38.98
C LYS A 506 -45.70 -41.72 -39.97
N ASN A 507 -44.85 -41.34 -40.90
CA ASN A 507 -44.30 -42.24 -41.92
C ASN A 507 -43.37 -43.28 -41.31
N ILE A 508 -42.48 -42.87 -40.40
CA ILE A 508 -41.53 -43.77 -39.71
C ILE A 508 -42.30 -44.77 -38.84
N LEU A 509 -43.29 -44.32 -38.07
CA LEU A 509 -44.09 -45.21 -37.22
C LEU A 509 -44.91 -46.20 -38.06
N HIS A 510 -45.46 -45.77 -39.20
CA HIS A 510 -46.18 -46.65 -40.12
C HIS A 510 -45.27 -47.74 -40.70
N GLN A 511 -44.07 -47.38 -41.16
CA GLN A 511 -43.07 -48.34 -41.65
C GLN A 511 -42.61 -49.32 -40.56
N LEU A 512 -42.42 -48.83 -39.33
CA LEU A 512 -42.05 -49.66 -38.19
C LEU A 512 -43.17 -50.66 -37.81
N LEU A 513 -44.43 -50.21 -37.77
CA LEU A 513 -45.57 -51.07 -37.46
C LEU A 513 -45.88 -52.11 -38.56
N GLN A 514 -45.47 -51.85 -39.81
CA GLN A 514 -45.50 -52.83 -40.90
C GLN A 514 -44.44 -53.91 -40.74
N LEU A 515 -43.29 -53.59 -40.16
CA LEU A 515 -42.17 -54.53 -39.94
C LEU A 515 -42.37 -55.36 -38.66
N ASP A 516 -42.87 -54.76 -37.58
CA ASP A 516 -43.22 -55.47 -36.35
C ASP A 516 -44.39 -54.78 -35.61
N SER A 517 -45.49 -55.51 -35.44
CA SER A 517 -46.71 -55.04 -34.76
C SER A 517 -46.53 -54.88 -33.24
N ARG A 518 -45.48 -55.50 -32.66
CA ARG A 518 -45.19 -55.50 -31.21
C ARG A 518 -44.29 -54.37 -30.75
N ILE A 519 -43.93 -53.42 -31.62
CA ILE A 519 -43.11 -52.27 -31.23
C ILE A 519 -43.81 -51.49 -30.11
N ASN A 520 -43.12 -51.43 -28.97
CA ASN A 520 -43.49 -50.62 -27.83
C ASN A 520 -42.83 -49.25 -27.97
N LEU A 521 -43.60 -48.21 -27.67
CA LEU A 521 -43.02 -46.87 -27.53
C LEU A 521 -41.99 -46.87 -26.39
N PRO A 522 -40.96 -46.01 -26.47
CA PRO A 522 -39.99 -45.84 -25.39
C PRO A 522 -40.68 -45.73 -24.02
N ILE A 523 -40.30 -46.61 -23.08
CA ILE A 523 -40.82 -46.64 -21.70
C ILE A 523 -40.57 -45.31 -20.96
N LEU A 524 -39.64 -44.50 -21.47
CA LEU A 524 -39.23 -43.21 -20.93
C LEU A 524 -40.16 -42.04 -21.31
N TYR A 525 -41.14 -42.23 -22.20
CA TYR A 525 -42.08 -41.16 -22.52
C TYR A 525 -43.02 -40.89 -21.35
N LYS A 526 -42.90 -39.70 -20.77
CA LYS A 526 -43.93 -39.10 -19.95
C LYS A 526 -44.85 -38.28 -20.87
N TYR A 527 -46.12 -38.18 -20.52
CA TYR A 527 -47.11 -37.46 -21.32
C TYR A 527 -47.52 -36.15 -20.64
N PRO A 528 -47.95 -35.13 -21.40
CA PRO A 528 -48.43 -33.86 -20.84
C PRO A 528 -49.71 -34.11 -20.06
N GLU A 529 -49.73 -33.72 -18.79
CA GLU A 529 -50.77 -34.10 -17.83
C GLU A 529 -52.16 -33.57 -18.24
N MET A 530 -52.25 -32.34 -18.77
CA MET A 530 -53.54 -31.73 -19.12
C MET A 530 -54.14 -32.26 -20.43
N LEU A 531 -53.33 -32.95 -21.23
CA LEU A 531 -53.69 -33.44 -22.57
C LEU A 531 -53.80 -34.97 -22.61
N ALA A 532 -52.99 -35.68 -21.83
CA ALA A 532 -52.88 -37.14 -21.85
C ALA A 532 -54.22 -37.81 -21.55
N ASP A 533 -54.88 -37.43 -20.46
CA ASP A 533 -56.15 -38.06 -20.05
C ASP A 533 -57.24 -37.89 -21.09
N LYS A 534 -57.27 -36.78 -21.81
CA LYS A 534 -58.31 -36.49 -22.81
C LYS A 534 -58.07 -37.18 -24.14
N VAL A 535 -56.81 -37.38 -24.52
CA VAL A 535 -56.42 -37.99 -25.79
C VAL A 535 -56.36 -39.51 -25.66
N LEU A 536 -55.88 -40.03 -24.53
CA LEU A 536 -55.68 -41.46 -24.30
C LEU A 536 -56.94 -42.18 -23.82
N SER A 537 -57.93 -41.47 -23.26
CA SER A 537 -59.23 -42.05 -22.87
C SER A 537 -60.22 -42.24 -24.03
N HIS A 538 -59.91 -41.75 -25.23
CA HIS A 538 -60.78 -41.88 -26.39
C HIS A 538 -60.76 -43.30 -26.95
N GLN A 539 -61.89 -43.82 -27.46
CA GLN A 539 -62.10 -45.22 -27.88
C GLN A 539 -61.10 -45.82 -28.90
N ASN A 540 -60.20 -45.05 -29.50
CA ASN A 540 -59.11 -45.53 -30.37
C ASN A 540 -57.85 -44.66 -30.23
N PRO A 541 -57.08 -44.77 -29.13
CA PRO A 541 -55.82 -44.04 -29.01
C PRO A 541 -54.78 -44.75 -29.88
N GLN A 542 -54.54 -44.26 -31.09
CA GLN A 542 -53.50 -44.79 -31.95
C GLN A 542 -52.15 -44.60 -31.24
N LYS A 543 -51.25 -45.61 -31.29
CA LYS A 543 -49.86 -45.51 -30.77
C LYS A 543 -49.14 -44.22 -31.25
N PHE A 544 -49.56 -43.69 -32.40
CA PHE A 544 -49.13 -42.40 -32.93
C PHE A 544 -49.49 -41.20 -32.03
N HIS A 545 -50.69 -41.14 -31.47
CA HIS A 545 -51.11 -40.06 -30.57
C HIS A 545 -50.30 -40.04 -29.27
N ALA A 546 -50.03 -41.21 -28.70
CA ALA A 546 -49.14 -41.33 -27.54
C ALA A 546 -47.71 -40.88 -27.87
N LEU A 547 -47.16 -41.27 -29.04
CA LEU A 547 -45.85 -40.80 -29.51
C LEU A 547 -45.79 -39.27 -29.62
N LEU A 548 -46.81 -38.63 -30.23
CA LEU A 548 -46.87 -37.18 -30.37
C LEU A 548 -46.92 -36.47 -29.02
N LEU A 549 -47.71 -36.98 -28.07
CA LEU A 549 -47.75 -36.44 -26.70
C LEU A 549 -46.41 -36.60 -25.98
N GLY A 550 -45.76 -37.76 -26.11
CA GLY A 550 -44.44 -38.00 -25.52
C GLY A 550 -43.35 -37.08 -26.07
N LYS A 551 -43.37 -36.80 -27.38
CA LYS A 551 -42.48 -35.84 -28.05
C LYS A 551 -42.75 -34.40 -27.64
N LEU A 552 -44.02 -34.05 -27.46
CA LEU A 552 -44.44 -32.73 -27.01
C LEU A 552 -43.95 -32.46 -25.57
N GLU A 553 -44.10 -33.44 -24.67
CA GLU A 553 -43.57 -33.36 -23.30
C GLU A 553 -42.03 -33.38 -23.28
N GLN A 554 -41.39 -34.12 -24.19
CA GLN A 554 -39.93 -34.08 -24.35
C GLN A 554 -39.44 -32.68 -24.72
N LEU A 555 -40.07 -32.02 -25.70
CA LEU A 555 -39.74 -30.64 -26.09
C LEU A 555 -40.00 -29.64 -24.95
N ALA A 556 -41.06 -29.84 -24.17
CA ALA A 556 -41.36 -29.03 -22.99
C ALA A 556 -40.23 -29.13 -21.94
N ARG A 557 -39.73 -30.34 -21.68
CA ARG A 557 -38.62 -30.56 -20.74
C ARG A 557 -37.28 -30.02 -21.22
N LEU A 558 -37.04 -30.09 -22.53
CA LEU A 558 -35.89 -29.50 -23.21
C LEU A 558 -35.96 -27.97 -23.30
N GLN A 559 -37.08 -27.35 -22.93
CA GLN A 559 -37.29 -25.90 -22.90
C GLN A 559 -37.15 -25.20 -24.25
N ASN A 560 -37.30 -25.94 -25.35
CA ASN A 560 -37.28 -25.33 -26.68
C ASN A 560 -38.68 -24.81 -27.04
N ILE A 561 -39.07 -23.69 -26.45
CA ILE A 561 -40.41 -23.10 -26.64
C ILE A 561 -40.74 -22.87 -28.13
N PRO A 562 -39.84 -22.32 -28.98
CA PRO A 562 -40.15 -22.12 -30.41
C PRO A 562 -40.49 -23.43 -31.13
N LYS A 563 -39.64 -24.46 -31.01
CA LYS A 563 -39.91 -25.77 -31.61
C LYS A 563 -41.11 -26.47 -30.97
N TRP A 564 -41.33 -26.26 -29.67
CA TRP A 564 -42.50 -26.79 -28.98
C TRP A 564 -43.80 -26.23 -29.55
N ARG A 565 -43.88 -24.90 -29.76
CA ARG A 565 -45.05 -24.25 -30.38
C ARG A 565 -45.27 -24.70 -31.83
N GLU A 566 -44.18 -24.80 -32.61
CA GLU A 566 -44.23 -25.31 -33.98
C GLU A 566 -44.75 -26.75 -34.02
N PHE A 567 -44.21 -27.63 -33.18
CA PHE A 567 -44.62 -29.02 -33.08
C PHE A 567 -46.07 -29.16 -32.59
N LEU A 568 -46.48 -28.36 -31.59
CA LEU A 568 -47.84 -28.34 -31.08
C LEU A 568 -48.86 -28.04 -32.19
N ASN A 569 -48.58 -27.08 -33.07
CA ASN A 569 -49.46 -26.76 -34.20
C ASN A 569 -49.67 -27.99 -35.10
N GLY A 570 -48.62 -28.78 -35.36
CA GLY A 570 -48.71 -30.03 -36.09
C GLY A 570 -49.49 -31.12 -35.34
N VAL A 571 -49.33 -31.20 -34.01
CA VAL A 571 -50.09 -32.15 -33.16
C VAL A 571 -51.59 -31.80 -33.17
N VAL A 572 -51.96 -30.53 -33.05
CA VAL A 572 -53.36 -30.06 -33.07
C VAL A 572 -54.03 -30.37 -34.41
N GLN A 573 -53.28 -30.30 -35.52
CA GLN A 573 -53.78 -30.68 -36.84
C GLN A 573 -54.06 -32.19 -36.97
N GLN A 574 -53.24 -33.05 -36.34
CA GLN A 574 -53.45 -34.51 -36.37
C GLN A 574 -54.45 -35.01 -35.33
N ILE A 575 -54.69 -34.24 -34.26
CA ILE A 575 -55.64 -34.56 -33.18
C ILE A 575 -56.68 -33.44 -33.06
N PRO A 576 -57.74 -33.44 -33.90
CA PRO A 576 -58.71 -32.34 -33.99
C PRO A 576 -59.45 -32.04 -32.67
N ILE A 577 -59.56 -33.04 -31.78
CA ILE A 577 -60.16 -32.92 -30.44
C ILE A 577 -59.43 -31.86 -29.60
N LEU A 578 -58.16 -31.57 -29.89
CA LEU A 578 -57.35 -30.57 -29.20
C LEU A 578 -57.55 -29.14 -29.71
N ALA A 579 -58.13 -28.93 -30.89
CA ALA A 579 -58.22 -27.61 -31.54
C ALA A 579 -59.15 -26.61 -30.84
N HIS A 580 -60.07 -27.08 -29.99
CA HIS A 580 -61.08 -26.25 -29.33
C HIS A 580 -61.06 -26.37 -27.80
N GLN A 581 -59.95 -26.82 -27.20
CA GLN A 581 -59.90 -27.09 -25.78
C GLN A 581 -58.99 -26.16 -25.00
N ASP A 582 -59.50 -25.66 -23.86
CA ASP A 582 -58.75 -24.94 -22.83
C ASP A 582 -57.50 -25.69 -22.34
N GLY A 583 -57.46 -27.02 -22.51
CA GLY A 583 -56.32 -27.85 -22.11
C GLY A 583 -55.01 -27.50 -22.84
N VAL A 584 -55.08 -27.16 -24.13
CA VAL A 584 -53.89 -26.81 -24.93
C VAL A 584 -53.33 -25.45 -24.51
N PHE A 585 -54.22 -24.48 -24.29
CA PHE A 585 -53.87 -23.16 -23.80
C PHE A 585 -53.25 -23.23 -22.39
N LYS A 586 -53.85 -24.03 -21.50
CA LYS A 586 -53.32 -24.28 -20.15
C LYS A 586 -51.95 -24.95 -20.21
N GLU A 587 -51.77 -26.00 -21.02
CA GLU A 587 -50.47 -26.66 -21.18
C GLU A 587 -49.39 -25.72 -21.71
N ALA A 588 -49.71 -24.87 -22.69
CA ALA A 588 -48.78 -23.86 -23.20
C ALA A 588 -48.32 -22.88 -22.12
N ILE A 589 -49.23 -22.49 -21.23
CA ILE A 589 -48.91 -21.62 -20.09
C ILE A 589 -47.99 -22.35 -19.10
N ILE A 590 -48.21 -23.64 -18.84
CA ILE A 590 -47.33 -24.44 -17.96
C ILE A 590 -45.93 -24.53 -18.51
N VAL A 591 -45.78 -24.88 -19.78
CA VAL A 591 -44.48 -25.05 -20.42
C VAL A 591 -43.71 -23.73 -20.41
N GLN A 592 -44.40 -22.61 -20.68
CA GLN A 592 -43.82 -21.27 -20.60
C GLN A 592 -43.43 -20.90 -19.16
N THR A 593 -44.30 -21.15 -18.17
CA THR A 593 -44.02 -20.89 -16.75
C THR A 593 -42.83 -21.70 -16.25
N ARG A 594 -42.77 -23.01 -16.57
CA ARG A 594 -41.66 -23.90 -16.24
C ARG A 594 -40.34 -23.40 -16.84
N ALA A 595 -40.36 -22.95 -18.08
CA ALA A 595 -39.17 -22.40 -18.74
C ALA A 595 -38.70 -21.12 -18.03
N LEU A 596 -39.62 -20.22 -17.69
CA LEU A 596 -39.32 -18.98 -16.99
C LEU A 596 -38.82 -19.22 -15.56
N ASN A 597 -39.47 -20.09 -14.77
CA ASN A 597 -39.01 -20.47 -13.43
C ASN A 597 -37.57 -20.99 -13.44
N ARG A 598 -37.22 -21.85 -14.40
CA ARG A 598 -35.84 -22.33 -14.53
C ARG A 598 -34.87 -21.25 -14.98
N GLN A 599 -35.29 -20.29 -15.82
CA GLN A 599 -34.44 -19.14 -16.18
C GLN A 599 -34.20 -18.23 -14.97
N LEU A 600 -35.21 -18.02 -14.13
CA LEU A 600 -35.12 -17.23 -12.90
C LEU A 600 -34.15 -17.84 -11.86
N GLN A 601 -33.91 -19.14 -11.92
CA GLN A 601 -32.92 -19.82 -11.06
C GLN A 601 -31.45 -19.50 -11.42
N TYR A 602 -31.18 -18.92 -12.61
CA TYR A 602 -29.82 -18.60 -13.05
C TYR A 602 -29.61 -17.09 -13.15
N ALA A 603 -28.79 -16.52 -12.26
CA ALA A 603 -28.52 -15.08 -12.16
C ALA A 603 -27.94 -14.42 -13.44
N HIS A 604 -27.39 -15.21 -14.38
CA HIS A 604 -26.77 -14.70 -15.60
C HIS A 604 -27.70 -14.68 -16.84
N CYS A 605 -28.93 -15.18 -16.72
CA CYS A 605 -29.88 -15.16 -17.83
C CYS A 605 -30.58 -13.79 -17.93
N ALA A 606 -30.32 -13.05 -19.00
CA ALA A 606 -31.09 -11.85 -19.33
C ALA A 606 -32.49 -12.27 -19.81
N ILE A 607 -33.50 -12.08 -18.95
CA ILE A 607 -34.90 -12.34 -19.28
C ILE A 607 -35.57 -11.03 -19.71
N GLU A 608 -36.30 -11.06 -20.82
CA GLU A 608 -37.09 -9.92 -21.26
C GLU A 608 -38.24 -9.65 -20.27
N GLN A 609 -38.27 -8.45 -19.69
CA GLN A 609 -39.30 -8.06 -18.72
C GLN A 609 -40.73 -8.08 -19.30
N THR A 610 -40.85 -7.91 -20.62
CA THR A 610 -42.12 -8.00 -21.35
C THR A 610 -42.72 -9.40 -21.29
N ALA A 611 -41.91 -10.44 -21.53
CA ALA A 611 -42.34 -11.84 -21.47
C ALA A 611 -42.80 -12.25 -20.06
N ILE A 612 -42.14 -11.73 -19.02
CA ILE A 612 -42.54 -11.93 -17.62
C ILE A 612 -43.93 -11.32 -17.37
N ARG A 613 -44.13 -10.05 -17.75
CA ARG A 613 -45.42 -9.34 -17.53
C ARG A 613 -46.59 -10.01 -18.24
N GLU A 614 -46.40 -10.43 -19.48
CA GLU A 614 -47.42 -11.15 -20.25
C GLU A 614 -47.80 -12.46 -19.56
N GLN A 615 -46.80 -13.23 -19.12
CA GLN A 615 -47.04 -14.49 -18.43
C GLN A 615 -47.74 -14.30 -17.09
N VAL A 616 -47.40 -13.27 -16.32
CA VAL A 616 -48.06 -12.94 -15.04
C VAL A 616 -49.55 -12.71 -15.25
N ILE A 617 -49.96 -11.95 -16.27
CA ILE A 617 -51.38 -11.70 -16.58
C ILE A 617 -52.11 -13.01 -16.87
N LEU A 618 -51.50 -13.89 -17.67
CA LEU A 618 -52.08 -15.19 -18.05
C LEU A 618 -52.22 -16.12 -16.84
N VAL A 619 -51.19 -16.21 -15.99
CA VAL A 619 -51.20 -17.04 -14.77
C VAL A 619 -52.25 -16.53 -13.78
N LYS A 620 -52.31 -15.22 -13.52
CA LYS A 620 -53.34 -14.62 -12.64
C LYS A 620 -54.76 -14.92 -13.13
N LYS A 621 -55.01 -14.79 -14.44
CA LYS A 621 -56.31 -15.12 -15.04
C LYS A 621 -56.68 -16.57 -14.81
N ILE A 622 -55.72 -17.49 -14.96
CA ILE A 622 -55.99 -18.91 -14.74
C ILE A 622 -56.23 -19.20 -13.27
N ILE A 623 -55.39 -18.73 -12.34
CA ILE A 623 -55.54 -19.03 -10.91
C ILE A 623 -56.95 -18.71 -10.41
N LYS A 624 -57.51 -17.56 -10.81
CA LYS A 624 -58.88 -17.10 -10.47
C LYS A 624 -60.01 -18.04 -10.89
N HIS A 625 -59.87 -18.78 -12.01
CA HIS A 625 -60.97 -19.58 -12.58
C HIS A 625 -61.14 -20.99 -11.96
N ASN A 626 -60.44 -21.30 -10.87
CA ASN A 626 -60.55 -22.46 -9.95
C ASN A 626 -61.20 -23.81 -10.41
N GLU A 627 -60.87 -24.33 -11.59
CA GLU A 627 -61.21 -25.71 -12.00
C GLU A 627 -60.29 -26.76 -11.36
N LYS A 628 -60.71 -28.03 -11.26
CA LYS A 628 -59.87 -29.16 -10.79
C LYS A 628 -58.55 -29.19 -11.58
N ARG A 629 -57.43 -29.00 -10.88
CA ARG A 629 -56.08 -28.89 -11.45
C ARG A 629 -55.15 -29.93 -10.85
N SER A 630 -54.09 -30.27 -11.57
CA SER A 630 -53.01 -31.04 -10.98
C SER A 630 -52.24 -30.22 -9.95
N SER A 631 -51.64 -30.90 -8.97
CA SER A 631 -50.80 -30.26 -7.97
C SER A 631 -49.54 -29.67 -8.61
N GLU A 632 -48.94 -30.38 -9.59
CA GLU A 632 -47.75 -29.93 -10.32
C GLU A 632 -47.99 -28.61 -11.07
N PHE A 633 -49.18 -28.43 -11.67
CA PHE A 633 -49.59 -27.18 -12.31
C PHE A 633 -49.56 -25.99 -11.35
N MET A 634 -50.23 -26.17 -10.21
CA MET A 634 -50.40 -25.12 -9.23
C MET A 634 -49.07 -24.76 -8.55
N VAL A 635 -48.20 -25.75 -8.30
CA VAL A 635 -46.86 -25.53 -7.77
C VAL A 635 -46.04 -24.60 -8.66
N GLU A 636 -45.98 -24.87 -9.97
CA GLU A 636 -45.22 -24.04 -10.93
C GLU A 636 -45.76 -22.61 -11.05
N CYS A 637 -47.09 -22.45 -11.12
CA CYS A 637 -47.73 -21.14 -11.25
C CYS A 637 -47.60 -20.29 -9.98
N VAL A 638 -47.76 -20.90 -8.80
CA VAL A 638 -47.68 -20.18 -7.52
C VAL A 638 -46.23 -19.81 -7.20
N ALA A 639 -45.27 -20.71 -7.43
CA ALA A 639 -43.86 -20.39 -7.29
C ALA A 639 -43.45 -19.25 -8.24
N PHE A 640 -43.91 -19.28 -9.49
CA PHE A 640 -43.64 -18.19 -10.46
C PHE A 640 -44.15 -16.84 -9.98
N LEU A 641 -45.38 -16.76 -9.44
CA LEU A 641 -45.91 -15.49 -8.93
C LEU A 641 -45.10 -14.97 -7.72
N LEU A 642 -44.66 -15.85 -6.83
CA LEU A 642 -43.82 -15.46 -5.69
C LEU A 642 -42.44 -14.96 -6.14
N ASN A 643 -41.84 -15.63 -7.13
CA ASN A 643 -40.52 -15.30 -7.66
C ASN A 643 -40.46 -13.96 -8.42
N VAL A 644 -41.60 -13.45 -8.86
CA VAL A 644 -41.75 -12.20 -9.63
C VAL A 644 -42.36 -11.09 -8.76
N ASP A 645 -42.34 -11.25 -7.44
CA ASP A 645 -42.87 -10.28 -6.45
C ASP A 645 -44.38 -9.99 -6.60
N GLU A 646 -45.15 -10.93 -7.14
CA GLU A 646 -46.61 -10.81 -7.33
C GLU A 646 -47.40 -11.51 -6.20
N GLY A 647 -46.88 -11.43 -4.98
CA GLY A 647 -47.41 -12.10 -3.78
C GLY A 647 -48.84 -11.67 -3.42
N ASP A 648 -49.25 -10.43 -3.72
CA ASP A 648 -50.61 -9.95 -3.46
C ASP A 648 -51.67 -10.76 -4.21
N SER A 649 -51.33 -11.30 -5.39
CA SER A 649 -52.25 -12.13 -6.15
C SER A 649 -52.38 -13.53 -5.54
N VAL A 650 -51.30 -14.07 -4.98
CA VAL A 650 -51.31 -15.34 -4.22
C VAL A 650 -52.19 -15.21 -2.96
N LEU A 651 -52.12 -14.07 -2.28
CA LEU A 651 -52.93 -13.79 -1.09
C LEU A 651 -54.43 -13.66 -1.40
N ASN A 652 -54.77 -12.90 -2.44
CA ASN A 652 -56.15 -12.51 -2.73
C ASN A 652 -56.90 -13.49 -3.65
N ASP A 653 -56.22 -14.08 -4.64
CA ASP A 653 -56.88 -14.84 -5.70
C ASP A 653 -57.03 -16.34 -5.40
N ILE A 654 -56.27 -16.87 -4.43
CA ILE A 654 -56.37 -18.26 -3.97
C ILE A 654 -57.35 -18.30 -2.79
N PRO A 655 -58.44 -19.07 -2.82
CA PRO A 655 -59.37 -19.14 -1.69
C PRO A 655 -58.75 -19.87 -0.48
N GLN A 656 -59.17 -19.49 0.73
CA GLN A 656 -58.68 -20.11 1.97
C GLN A 656 -59.02 -21.61 2.06
N THR A 657 -60.16 -22.04 1.50
CA THR A 657 -60.57 -23.45 1.44
C THR A 657 -59.61 -24.31 0.61
N ALA A 658 -59.19 -23.82 -0.56
CA ALA A 658 -58.21 -24.53 -1.40
C ALA A 658 -56.81 -24.58 -0.77
N ALA A 659 -56.44 -23.57 0.03
CA ALA A 659 -55.19 -23.57 0.78
C ALA A 659 -55.21 -24.54 1.96
N ALA A 660 -56.37 -24.82 2.55
CA ALA A 660 -56.53 -25.85 3.59
C ALA A 660 -56.41 -27.28 3.03
N ASP A 661 -56.79 -27.48 1.77
CA ASP A 661 -56.71 -28.79 1.09
C ASP A 661 -55.30 -29.10 0.54
N ALA A 662 -54.44 -28.10 0.38
CA ALA A 662 -53.10 -28.25 -0.22
C ALA A 662 -52.03 -27.44 0.56
N PRO A 663 -51.15 -28.12 1.32
CA PRO A 663 -50.25 -27.45 2.25
C PRO A 663 -49.23 -26.47 1.65
N TYR A 664 -48.74 -26.74 0.45
CA TYR A 664 -47.81 -25.84 -0.25
C TYR A 664 -48.48 -24.50 -0.62
N LEU A 665 -49.81 -24.46 -0.84
CA LEU A 665 -50.55 -23.23 -1.09
C LEU A 665 -50.68 -22.38 0.17
N MET A 666 -50.85 -23.03 1.33
CA MET A 666 -50.84 -22.34 2.62
C MET A 666 -49.46 -21.74 2.87
N LEU A 667 -48.39 -22.51 2.67
CA LEU A 667 -47.02 -22.01 2.78
C LEU A 667 -46.79 -20.82 1.82
N ALA A 668 -47.21 -20.92 0.57
CA ALA A 668 -47.07 -19.85 -0.41
C ALA A 668 -47.75 -18.55 0.03
N LYS A 669 -48.95 -18.62 0.61
CA LYS A 669 -49.63 -17.44 1.18
C LYS A 669 -48.88 -16.85 2.36
N LEU A 670 -48.35 -17.69 3.25
CA LEU A 670 -47.58 -17.22 4.39
C LEU A 670 -46.27 -16.55 3.94
N LEU A 671 -45.58 -17.12 2.94
CA LEU A 671 -44.38 -16.51 2.34
C LEU A 671 -44.70 -15.18 1.65
N ALA A 672 -45.81 -15.08 0.92
CA ALA A 672 -46.27 -13.80 0.35
C ALA A 672 -46.57 -12.75 1.44
N ALA A 673 -47.22 -13.15 2.53
CA ALA A 673 -47.51 -12.26 3.66
C ALA A 673 -46.24 -11.78 4.38
N TRP A 674 -45.18 -12.60 4.40
CA TRP A 674 -43.90 -12.23 5.04
C TRP A 674 -43.29 -10.98 4.41
N ILE A 675 -43.32 -10.83 3.08
CA ILE A 675 -42.80 -9.63 2.41
C ILE A 675 -43.48 -8.35 2.93
N GLN A 676 -44.79 -8.42 3.22
CA GLN A 676 -45.53 -7.29 3.80
C GLN A 676 -45.19 -7.02 5.28
N VAL A 677 -44.56 -7.97 5.97
CA VAL A 677 -44.19 -7.91 7.39
C VAL A 677 -42.72 -7.50 7.59
N LEU A 678 -41.85 -7.66 6.60
CA LEU A 678 -40.42 -7.33 6.68
C LEU A 678 -40.13 -5.90 7.15
N THR A 679 -40.97 -4.94 6.80
CA THR A 679 -40.83 -3.52 7.17
C THR A 679 -41.46 -3.16 8.52
N LYS A 680 -42.18 -4.10 9.15
CA LYS A 680 -42.87 -3.90 10.43
C LYS A 680 -41.92 -4.03 11.64
N PRO A 681 -42.29 -3.51 12.82
CA PRO A 681 -41.47 -3.63 14.03
C PRO A 681 -41.24 -5.09 14.46
N HIS A 682 -40.17 -5.32 15.23
CA HIS A 682 -39.73 -6.65 15.67
C HIS A 682 -40.84 -7.46 16.36
N ALA A 683 -41.63 -6.85 17.24
CA ALA A 683 -42.74 -7.53 17.93
C ALA A 683 -43.75 -8.15 16.94
N THR A 684 -44.11 -7.44 15.87
CA THR A 684 -45.02 -7.95 14.85
C THR A 684 -44.40 -9.10 14.04
N LYS A 685 -43.08 -9.09 13.84
CA LYS A 685 -42.37 -10.21 13.20
C LYS A 685 -42.37 -11.46 14.07
N VAL A 686 -42.19 -11.30 15.39
CA VAL A 686 -42.31 -12.39 16.37
C VAL A 686 -43.73 -12.95 16.40
N ASP A 687 -44.76 -12.10 16.45
CA ASP A 687 -46.16 -12.54 16.43
C ASP A 687 -46.50 -13.31 15.14
N PHE A 688 -46.00 -12.82 14.00
CA PHE A 688 -46.18 -13.46 12.71
C PHE A 688 -45.46 -14.82 12.64
N THR A 689 -44.21 -14.91 13.06
CA THR A 689 -43.43 -16.17 13.03
C THR A 689 -43.98 -17.21 13.98
N ASN A 690 -44.47 -16.82 15.17
CA ASN A 690 -45.20 -17.72 16.06
C ASN A 690 -46.49 -18.25 15.42
N SER A 691 -47.25 -17.38 14.75
CA SER A 691 -48.44 -17.78 14.00
C SER A 691 -48.07 -18.72 12.84
N PHE A 692 -47.03 -18.38 12.07
CA PHE A 692 -46.49 -19.16 10.97
C PHE A 692 -46.14 -20.58 11.41
N ALA A 693 -45.38 -20.72 12.51
CA ALA A 693 -45.02 -22.01 13.07
C ALA A 693 -46.26 -22.81 13.50
N HIS A 694 -47.18 -22.16 14.23
CA HIS A 694 -48.41 -22.83 14.67
C HIS A 694 -49.26 -23.34 13.51
N PHE A 695 -49.43 -22.55 12.45
CA PHE A 695 -50.19 -22.94 11.27
C PHE A 695 -49.53 -24.08 10.49
N ILE A 696 -48.20 -24.11 10.39
CA ILE A 696 -47.49 -25.20 9.71
C ILE A 696 -47.51 -26.48 10.53
N ASP A 697 -47.27 -26.39 11.84
CA ASP A 697 -47.27 -27.52 12.77
C ASP A 697 -48.66 -28.18 12.85
N MET A 698 -49.75 -27.39 12.85
CA MET A 698 -51.12 -27.88 12.89
C MET A 698 -51.59 -28.59 11.60
N ASN A 699 -50.98 -28.29 10.45
CA ASN A 699 -51.33 -28.95 9.18
C ASN A 699 -50.74 -30.37 9.05
N GLY A 700 -49.90 -30.82 9.99
CA GLY A 700 -49.54 -32.22 10.17
C GLY A 700 -48.58 -32.84 9.14
N ILE A 701 -48.19 -32.13 8.08
CA ILE A 701 -47.28 -32.65 7.03
C ILE A 701 -45.90 -33.00 7.59
N PHE A 702 -45.43 -32.19 8.54
CA PHE A 702 -44.16 -32.38 9.24
C PHE A 702 -44.28 -33.34 10.43
N LEU A 703 -45.47 -33.89 10.71
CA LEU A 703 -45.68 -34.88 11.78
C LEU A 703 -45.51 -36.31 11.27
N SER A 704 -45.06 -37.21 12.14
CA SER A 704 -44.94 -38.64 11.86
C SER A 704 -46.33 -39.26 11.80
N ALA A 705 -46.60 -40.04 10.75
CA ALA A 705 -47.81 -40.87 10.68
C ALA A 705 -47.80 -41.88 11.84
N SER A 706 -48.86 -41.90 12.65
CA SER A 706 -48.96 -42.90 13.72
C SER A 706 -49.08 -44.32 13.11
N GLY A 707 -48.59 -45.34 13.81
CA GLY A 707 -48.67 -46.74 13.36
C GLY A 707 -50.07 -47.29 13.10
N LYS A 708 -51.14 -46.51 13.41
CA LYS A 708 -52.56 -46.88 13.23
C LYS A 708 -53.23 -46.25 12.00
N GLU A 709 -52.49 -45.51 11.16
CA GLU A 709 -53.06 -44.82 10.00
C GLU A 709 -53.25 -45.71 8.77
N ASN A 710 -54.40 -45.54 8.09
CA ASN A 710 -54.75 -46.25 6.86
C ASN A 710 -53.73 -45.97 5.73
N GLU A 711 -53.46 -46.96 4.88
CA GLU A 711 -52.54 -46.88 3.73
C GLU A 711 -52.88 -45.71 2.78
N ALA A 712 -54.18 -45.38 2.66
CA ALA A 712 -54.64 -44.23 1.89
C ALA A 712 -54.19 -42.86 2.46
N MET A 713 -54.09 -42.74 3.79
CA MET A 713 -53.60 -41.52 4.45
C MET A 713 -52.10 -41.35 4.22
N ARG A 714 -51.33 -42.44 4.31
CA ARG A 714 -49.88 -42.43 4.01
C ARG A 714 -49.60 -41.99 2.58
N ARG A 715 -50.28 -42.58 1.59
CA ARG A 715 -50.13 -42.21 0.17
C ARG A 715 -50.51 -40.74 -0.10
N ARG A 716 -51.51 -40.22 0.61
CA ARG A 716 -51.90 -38.80 0.54
C ARG A 716 -50.79 -37.90 1.08
N LEU A 717 -50.27 -38.18 2.27
CA LEU A 717 -49.20 -37.40 2.90
C LEU A 717 -47.90 -37.45 2.08
N GLU A 718 -47.54 -38.61 1.51
CA GLU A 718 -46.38 -38.75 0.62
C GLU A 718 -46.50 -37.84 -0.61
N LYS A 719 -47.70 -37.78 -1.22
CA LYS A 719 -47.96 -36.88 -2.35
C LYS A 719 -47.84 -35.41 -1.94
N GLU A 720 -48.49 -35.01 -0.85
CA GLU A 720 -48.46 -33.63 -0.35
C GLU A 720 -47.04 -33.18 0.01
N ARG A 721 -46.23 -34.08 0.59
CA ARG A 721 -44.79 -33.88 0.85
C ARG A 721 -43.97 -33.72 -0.43
N GLY A 722 -44.25 -34.54 -1.44
CA GLY A 722 -43.63 -34.44 -2.76
C GLY A 722 -43.92 -33.09 -3.44
N ASP A 723 -45.18 -32.65 -3.41
CA ASP A 723 -45.62 -31.36 -3.96
C ASP A 723 -44.94 -30.19 -3.22
N LEU A 724 -44.82 -30.27 -1.89
CA LEU A 724 -44.12 -29.27 -1.08
C LEU A 724 -42.63 -29.19 -1.42
N LEU A 725 -41.94 -30.33 -1.54
CA LEU A 725 -40.53 -30.36 -1.93
C LEU A 725 -40.30 -29.82 -3.34
N ALA A 726 -41.21 -30.09 -4.28
CA ALA A 726 -41.15 -29.52 -5.63
C ALA A 726 -41.31 -27.99 -5.58
N PHE A 727 -42.24 -27.49 -4.77
CA PHE A 727 -42.43 -26.06 -4.56
C PHE A 727 -41.20 -25.36 -3.97
N ILE A 728 -40.60 -25.92 -2.92
CA ILE A 728 -39.38 -25.36 -2.28
C ILE A 728 -38.25 -25.21 -3.30
N LYS A 729 -38.04 -26.21 -4.16
CA LYS A 729 -36.98 -26.20 -5.19
C LYS A 729 -37.19 -25.16 -6.29
N LEU A 730 -38.38 -24.58 -6.41
CA LEU A 730 -38.71 -23.56 -7.42
C LEU A 730 -38.60 -22.14 -6.89
N LEU A 731 -38.52 -21.93 -5.58
CA LEU A 731 -38.43 -20.59 -4.99
C LEU A 731 -37.10 -19.93 -5.36
N THR A 732 -37.16 -18.65 -5.76
CA THR A 732 -35.99 -17.84 -6.12
C THR A 732 -35.88 -16.54 -5.34
N GLU A 733 -36.92 -16.13 -4.61
CA GLU A 733 -36.92 -14.90 -3.80
C GLU A 733 -36.17 -15.14 -2.47
N GLN A 734 -35.21 -14.25 -2.16
CA GLN A 734 -34.23 -14.45 -1.10
C GLN A 734 -34.82 -14.31 0.31
N GLU A 735 -35.73 -13.37 0.55
CA GLU A 735 -36.29 -13.12 1.87
C GLU A 735 -37.28 -14.21 2.30
N GLN A 736 -38.10 -14.69 1.35
CA GLN A 736 -39.01 -15.83 1.51
C GLN A 736 -38.22 -17.11 1.80
N LEU A 737 -37.15 -17.36 1.03
CA LEU A 737 -36.26 -18.50 1.29
C LEU A 737 -35.58 -18.39 2.65
N SER A 738 -35.16 -17.19 3.05
CA SER A 738 -34.53 -16.97 4.36
C SER A 738 -35.49 -17.27 5.52
N LEU A 739 -36.76 -16.85 5.43
CA LEU A 739 -37.79 -17.22 6.41
C LEU A 739 -38.02 -18.73 6.45
N LEU A 740 -38.15 -19.37 5.28
CA LEU A 740 -38.40 -20.81 5.18
C LEU A 740 -37.24 -21.62 5.77
N ILE A 741 -36.00 -21.29 5.40
CA ILE A 741 -34.79 -21.92 5.94
C ILE A 741 -34.74 -21.72 7.46
N SER A 742 -35.03 -20.51 7.94
CA SER A 742 -35.07 -20.20 9.37
C SER A 742 -36.06 -21.07 10.13
N HIS A 743 -37.27 -21.26 9.59
CA HIS A 743 -38.28 -22.14 10.17
C HIS A 743 -37.84 -23.61 10.18
N LEU A 744 -37.29 -24.11 9.06
CA LEU A 744 -36.82 -25.49 8.94
C LEU A 744 -35.64 -25.77 9.88
N CYS A 745 -34.70 -24.84 10.03
CA CYS A 745 -33.63 -24.92 11.03
C CYS A 745 -34.19 -24.93 12.46
N HIS A 746 -35.21 -24.10 12.74
CA HIS A 746 -35.88 -24.11 14.05
C HIS A 746 -36.55 -25.46 14.34
N LEU A 747 -37.28 -26.04 13.39
CA LEU A 747 -37.88 -27.38 13.53
C LEU A 747 -36.81 -28.47 13.73
N TYR A 748 -35.71 -28.40 12.97
CA TYR A 748 -34.60 -29.34 13.11
C TYR A 748 -33.94 -29.23 14.49
N ASN A 749 -33.69 -28.02 14.98
CA ASN A 749 -33.15 -27.80 16.32
C ASN A 749 -34.09 -28.34 17.40
N ARG A 750 -35.41 -28.14 17.26
CA ARG A 750 -36.40 -28.74 18.18
C ARG A 750 -36.31 -30.26 18.21
N HIS A 751 -36.14 -30.91 17.05
CA HIS A 751 -35.90 -32.35 16.99
C HIS A 751 -34.58 -32.77 17.68
N LEU A 752 -33.51 -31.99 17.55
CA LEU A 752 -32.26 -32.24 18.29
C LEU A 752 -32.44 -32.08 19.81
N PHE A 753 -33.23 -31.11 20.25
CA PHE A 753 -33.51 -30.91 21.68
C PHE A 753 -34.32 -32.08 22.27
N THR A 754 -35.33 -32.58 21.57
CA THR A 754 -36.12 -33.73 22.04
C THR A 754 -35.31 -35.03 22.07
N THR A 755 -34.26 -35.14 21.25
CA THR A 755 -33.34 -36.29 21.23
C THR A 755 -32.12 -36.10 22.15
N ASN A 756 -32.11 -35.10 23.04
CA ASN A 756 -31.02 -34.77 23.96
C ASN A 756 -29.67 -34.46 23.28
N ARG A 757 -29.70 -33.80 22.11
CA ARG A 757 -28.51 -33.36 21.36
C ARG A 757 -28.45 -31.82 21.16
N PRO A 758 -28.58 -31.00 22.22
CA PRO A 758 -28.60 -29.54 22.10
C PRO A 758 -27.30 -28.94 21.53
N THR A 759 -26.16 -29.59 21.73
CA THR A 759 -24.84 -29.14 21.28
C THR A 759 -24.67 -29.15 19.76
N LEU A 760 -25.55 -29.88 19.05
CA LEU A 760 -25.58 -29.96 17.59
C LEU A 760 -26.53 -28.95 16.94
N ALA A 761 -27.18 -28.09 17.72
CA ALA A 761 -28.11 -27.09 17.19
C ALA A 761 -27.45 -26.21 16.11
N LEU A 762 -28.19 -25.94 15.03
CA LEU A 762 -27.75 -25.09 13.94
C LEU A 762 -27.87 -23.61 14.30
N GLU A 763 -26.94 -22.82 13.79
CA GLU A 763 -27.05 -21.36 13.76
C GLU A 763 -27.66 -20.90 12.44
N PHE A 764 -28.63 -19.98 12.48
CA PHE A 764 -29.39 -19.55 11.30
C PHE A 764 -29.95 -18.13 11.45
N GLN A 765 -30.32 -17.53 10.32
CA GLN A 765 -30.87 -16.17 10.26
C GLN A 765 -32.25 -16.09 10.96
N TYR A 766 -32.56 -14.96 11.60
CA TYR A 766 -33.83 -14.73 12.33
C TYR A 766 -34.12 -15.66 13.52
N LYS A 767 -33.08 -16.30 14.09
CA LYS A 767 -33.22 -17.17 15.27
C LYS A 767 -34.01 -16.54 16.41
N GLU A 768 -33.82 -15.23 16.66
CA GLU A 768 -34.50 -14.46 17.70
C GLU A 768 -36.02 -14.33 17.52
N LEU A 769 -36.55 -14.59 16.32
CA LEU A 769 -37.98 -14.47 16.04
C LEU A 769 -38.78 -15.68 16.53
N TRP A 770 -38.15 -16.83 16.73
CA TRP A 770 -38.84 -18.08 17.06
C TRP A 770 -38.93 -18.34 18.57
N ASN A 771 -40.10 -18.78 19.04
CA ASN A 771 -40.30 -19.15 20.44
C ASN A 771 -39.93 -20.63 20.70
N ASN A 772 -39.06 -20.86 21.69
CA ASN A 772 -38.59 -22.20 22.07
C ASN A 772 -39.57 -22.96 22.99
N ASN A 773 -40.65 -22.34 23.47
CA ASN A 773 -41.54 -22.90 24.50
C ASN A 773 -42.71 -23.74 23.96
N LEU A 774 -42.79 -24.02 22.65
CA LEU A 774 -43.85 -24.84 22.08
C LEU A 774 -43.52 -26.34 22.24
N GLU A 775 -44.45 -27.15 22.73
CA GLU A 775 -44.33 -28.61 22.77
C GLU A 775 -44.27 -29.18 21.34
N MET A 776 -43.31 -30.07 21.07
CA MET A 776 -43.20 -30.75 19.77
C MET A 776 -44.19 -31.90 19.71
N LEU A 777 -45.12 -31.84 18.76
CA LEU A 777 -45.88 -33.01 18.31
C LEU A 777 -44.95 -33.89 17.45
N ASN A 778 -45.10 -35.22 17.52
CA ASN A 778 -44.20 -36.21 16.88
C ASN A 778 -43.81 -35.82 15.44
N ALA A 779 -42.57 -35.41 15.20
CA ALA A 779 -42.10 -34.91 13.91
C ALA A 779 -41.57 -36.01 12.97
N HIS A 780 -41.69 -35.81 11.66
CA HIS A 780 -41.17 -36.71 10.62
C HIS A 780 -39.75 -36.32 10.20
N GLU A 781 -38.76 -36.93 10.85
CA GLU A 781 -37.33 -36.63 10.73
C GLU A 781 -36.84 -36.54 9.26
N ASP A 782 -37.03 -37.61 8.47
CA ASP A 782 -36.55 -37.67 7.07
C ASP A 782 -37.10 -36.55 6.18
N PHE A 783 -38.30 -36.06 6.50
CA PHE A 783 -38.96 -35.05 5.69
C PHE A 783 -38.47 -33.64 6.05
N ILE A 784 -38.22 -33.39 7.34
CA ILE A 784 -37.57 -32.16 7.80
C ILE A 784 -36.16 -32.10 7.21
N ASP A 785 -35.42 -33.20 7.27
CA ASP A 785 -34.09 -33.34 6.65
C ASP A 785 -34.11 -33.01 5.16
N SER A 786 -34.98 -33.68 4.40
CA SER A 786 -35.10 -33.49 2.95
C SER A 786 -35.52 -32.06 2.58
N SER A 787 -36.41 -31.45 3.37
CA SER A 787 -36.91 -30.09 3.14
C SER A 787 -35.85 -29.04 3.44
N LEU A 788 -35.13 -29.19 4.56
CA LEU A 788 -34.04 -28.29 4.96
C LEU A 788 -32.91 -28.31 3.92
N LEU A 789 -32.47 -29.50 3.51
CA LEU A 789 -31.45 -29.64 2.48
C LEU A 789 -31.92 -29.07 1.13
N ALA A 790 -33.18 -29.30 0.73
CA ALA A 790 -33.72 -28.73 -0.49
C ALA A 790 -33.75 -27.19 -0.45
N ALA A 791 -34.15 -26.60 0.68
CA ALA A 791 -34.20 -25.15 0.85
C ALA A 791 -32.79 -24.53 0.83
N LEU A 792 -31.84 -25.09 1.59
CA LEU A 792 -30.45 -24.62 1.65
C LEU A 792 -29.74 -24.74 0.29
N THR A 793 -29.90 -25.88 -0.40
CA THR A 793 -29.30 -26.07 -1.74
C THR A 793 -29.92 -25.16 -2.79
N THR A 794 -31.22 -24.86 -2.68
CA THR A 794 -31.88 -23.90 -3.57
C THR A 794 -31.39 -22.48 -3.31
N GLY A 795 -31.30 -22.08 -2.03
CA GLY A 795 -30.75 -20.78 -1.63
C GLY A 795 -29.32 -20.57 -2.13
N LEU A 796 -28.40 -21.51 -1.86
CA LEU A 796 -27.00 -21.36 -2.26
C LEU A 796 -26.78 -21.41 -3.79
N ARG A 797 -27.69 -22.01 -4.57
CA ARG A 797 -27.66 -21.90 -6.03
C ARG A 797 -27.96 -20.48 -6.52
N LEU A 798 -28.82 -19.76 -5.80
CA LEU A 798 -29.21 -18.39 -6.13
C LEU A 798 -28.18 -17.37 -5.65
N ASN A 799 -27.79 -17.50 -4.38
CA ASN A 799 -26.80 -16.63 -3.75
C ASN A 799 -25.77 -17.48 -2.99
N PRO A 800 -24.67 -17.89 -3.67
CA PRO A 800 -23.61 -18.68 -3.04
C PRO A 800 -22.81 -17.89 -1.99
N MET A 801 -22.97 -16.56 -1.93
CA MET A 801 -22.27 -15.69 -0.98
C MET A 801 -23.11 -15.36 0.27
N ASN A 802 -24.28 -15.99 0.46
CA ASN A 802 -25.06 -15.79 1.67
C ASN A 802 -24.44 -16.55 2.86
N ALA A 803 -23.77 -15.81 3.74
CA ALA A 803 -23.02 -16.37 4.85
C ALA A 803 -23.90 -17.10 5.89
N PHE A 804 -25.15 -16.67 6.12
CA PHE A 804 -26.06 -17.38 7.04
C PHE A 804 -26.50 -18.75 6.49
N TRP A 805 -26.74 -18.84 5.18
CA TRP A 805 -27.11 -20.10 4.53
C TRP A 805 -25.93 -21.06 4.48
N LEU A 806 -24.73 -20.57 4.16
CA LEU A 806 -23.49 -21.35 4.21
C LEU A 806 -23.25 -21.90 5.62
N ARG A 807 -23.38 -21.04 6.65
CA ARG A 807 -23.24 -21.44 8.05
C ARG A 807 -24.25 -22.51 8.45
N SER A 808 -25.51 -22.32 8.08
CA SER A 808 -26.59 -23.28 8.38
C SER A 808 -26.31 -24.62 7.70
N LEU A 809 -25.85 -24.63 6.44
CA LEU A 809 -25.50 -25.87 5.75
C LEU A 809 -24.26 -26.53 6.38
N ALA A 810 -23.26 -25.75 6.78
CA ALA A 810 -22.07 -26.27 7.46
C ALA A 810 -22.44 -26.96 8.78
N ASP A 811 -23.29 -26.32 9.59
CA ASP A 811 -23.81 -26.89 10.83
C ASP A 811 -24.62 -28.17 10.57
N TYR A 812 -25.46 -28.17 9.53
CA TYR A 812 -26.20 -29.34 9.10
C TYR A 812 -25.26 -30.51 8.75
N ARG A 813 -24.25 -30.29 7.91
CA ARG A 813 -23.25 -31.30 7.54
C ARG A 813 -22.47 -31.81 8.74
N TYR A 814 -22.11 -30.91 9.66
CA TYR A 814 -21.49 -31.27 10.94
C TYR A 814 -22.37 -32.23 11.75
N THR A 815 -23.69 -31.98 11.84
CA THR A 815 -24.62 -32.88 12.56
C THR A 815 -24.72 -34.27 11.94
N LYS A 816 -24.49 -34.39 10.62
CA LYS A 816 -24.48 -35.66 9.89
C LYS A 816 -23.15 -36.41 10.00
N GLY A 817 -22.14 -35.81 10.64
CA GLY A 817 -20.79 -36.39 10.75
C GLY A 817 -19.92 -36.17 9.51
N GLU A 818 -20.37 -35.35 8.55
CA GLU A 818 -19.64 -35.01 7.33
C GLU A 818 -18.68 -33.83 7.62
N THR A 819 -17.66 -34.09 8.45
CA THR A 819 -16.76 -33.04 9.00
C THR A 819 -15.96 -32.29 7.95
N ASP A 820 -15.60 -32.97 6.86
CA ASP A 820 -14.74 -32.43 5.81
C ASP A 820 -15.52 -31.40 4.98
N GLU A 821 -16.74 -31.75 4.57
CA GLU A 821 -17.67 -30.83 3.88
C GLU A 821 -18.05 -29.67 4.80
N ALA A 822 -18.30 -29.93 6.09
CA ALA A 822 -18.60 -28.89 7.06
C ALA A 822 -17.45 -27.88 7.19
N LEU A 823 -16.19 -28.34 7.21
CA LEU A 823 -15.03 -27.46 7.27
C LEU A 823 -14.93 -26.55 6.03
N VAL A 824 -15.16 -27.11 4.84
CA VAL A 824 -15.19 -26.34 3.58
C VAL A 824 -16.26 -25.25 3.66
N LEU A 825 -17.48 -25.60 4.06
CA LEU A 825 -18.60 -24.65 4.16
C LEU A 825 -18.38 -23.59 5.25
N TYR A 826 -17.72 -23.94 6.36
CA TYR A 826 -17.28 -22.96 7.36
C TYR A 826 -16.26 -21.98 6.78
N MET A 827 -15.32 -22.45 5.97
CA MET A 827 -14.37 -21.56 5.28
C MET A 827 -15.05 -20.69 4.22
N GLU A 828 -16.01 -21.22 3.46
CA GLU A 828 -16.83 -20.44 2.53
C GLU A 828 -17.61 -19.35 3.26
N THR A 829 -18.14 -19.66 4.45
CA THR A 829 -18.81 -18.68 5.33
C THR A 829 -17.87 -17.53 5.68
N LEU A 830 -16.62 -17.81 6.04
CA LEU A 830 -15.61 -16.78 6.34
C LEU A 830 -15.30 -15.91 5.12
N CYS A 831 -15.15 -16.54 3.94
CA CYS A 831 -14.95 -15.84 2.67
C CYS A 831 -16.13 -14.96 2.30
N ALA A 832 -17.36 -15.39 2.58
CA ALA A 832 -18.57 -14.62 2.33
C ALA A 832 -18.67 -13.37 3.23
N CYS A 833 -18.03 -13.38 4.41
CA CYS A 833 -18.05 -12.28 5.36
C CYS A 833 -16.91 -11.26 5.22
N THR A 834 -15.92 -11.51 4.36
CA THR A 834 -14.71 -10.68 4.30
C THR A 834 -14.26 -10.41 2.87
N ASP A 835 -13.45 -9.36 2.70
CA ASP A 835 -12.72 -9.13 1.46
C ASP A 835 -11.70 -10.27 1.23
N ASN A 836 -11.22 -10.44 0.00
CA ASN A 836 -10.21 -11.44 -0.42
C ASN A 836 -8.94 -11.53 0.47
N GLN A 837 -8.72 -10.57 1.37
CA GLN A 837 -7.60 -10.50 2.28
C GLN A 837 -7.91 -10.91 3.73
N MET A 838 -9.15 -11.17 4.14
CA MET A 838 -9.48 -11.63 5.51
C MET A 838 -8.89 -10.70 6.61
N MET A 839 -8.90 -9.38 6.39
CA MET A 839 -8.31 -8.38 7.30
C MET A 839 -9.36 -7.62 8.13
N GLN A 840 -10.65 -7.73 7.77
CA GLN A 840 -11.74 -7.02 8.44
C GLN A 840 -12.28 -7.83 9.63
N PRO A 841 -12.79 -7.16 10.68
CA PRO A 841 -13.44 -7.84 11.79
C PRO A 841 -14.70 -8.58 11.32
N PHE A 842 -14.88 -9.80 11.81
CA PHE A 842 -16.00 -10.66 11.43
C PHE A 842 -17.29 -10.30 12.20
N PRO A 843 -18.49 -10.52 11.63
CA PRO A 843 -19.75 -10.31 12.35
C PRO A 843 -19.91 -11.32 13.50
N GLU A 844 -19.95 -10.84 14.75
CA GLU A 844 -20.03 -11.70 15.96
C GLU A 844 -21.29 -12.58 16.02
N VAL A 845 -22.40 -12.13 15.43
CA VAL A 845 -23.67 -12.90 15.38
C VAL A 845 -23.49 -14.20 14.58
N LEU A 846 -22.62 -14.18 13.57
CA LEU A 846 -22.39 -15.33 12.68
C LEU A 846 -21.14 -16.12 13.08
N LEU A 847 -20.08 -15.44 13.47
CA LEU A 847 -18.84 -16.05 13.96
C LEU A 847 -18.80 -16.01 15.49
N ASN A 848 -19.38 -17.04 16.10
CA ASN A 848 -19.36 -17.25 17.53
C ASN A 848 -18.35 -18.34 17.92
N ASP A 849 -18.11 -18.49 19.23
CA ASP A 849 -17.19 -19.51 19.76
C ASP A 849 -17.60 -20.94 19.36
N LEU A 850 -18.89 -21.18 19.13
CA LEU A 850 -19.40 -22.46 18.64
C LEU A 850 -18.89 -22.79 17.23
N MET A 851 -18.74 -21.79 16.35
CA MET A 851 -18.12 -21.97 15.04
C MET A 851 -16.68 -22.41 15.14
N TRP A 852 -15.88 -21.69 15.93
CA TRP A 852 -14.46 -22.01 16.13
C TRP A 852 -14.26 -23.38 16.75
N TYR A 853 -15.10 -23.74 17.73
CA TYR A 853 -15.11 -25.07 18.31
C TYR A 853 -15.40 -26.17 17.27
N ARG A 854 -16.43 -26.01 16.43
CA ARG A 854 -16.77 -27.01 15.40
C ARG A 854 -15.66 -27.14 14.36
N MET A 855 -15.07 -26.03 13.92
CA MET A 855 -13.91 -26.04 13.01
C MET A 855 -12.72 -26.79 13.62
N ARG A 856 -12.42 -26.58 14.91
CA ARG A 856 -11.40 -27.34 15.64
C ARG A 856 -11.67 -28.84 15.63
N VAL A 857 -12.94 -29.24 15.87
CA VAL A 857 -13.35 -30.65 15.83
C VAL A 857 -13.18 -31.23 14.41
N CYS A 858 -13.62 -30.52 13.37
CA CYS A 858 -13.44 -30.95 11.98
C CYS A 858 -11.96 -31.11 11.60
N LEU A 859 -11.09 -30.20 12.04
CA LEU A 859 -9.64 -30.34 11.80
C LEU A 859 -9.05 -31.55 12.53
N THR A 860 -9.55 -31.83 13.74
CA THR A 860 -9.12 -32.98 14.52
C THR A 860 -9.52 -34.30 13.85
N SER A 861 -10.73 -34.40 13.27
CA SER A 861 -11.17 -35.61 12.55
C SER A 861 -10.38 -35.89 11.28
N ILE A 862 -9.76 -34.86 10.67
CA ILE A 862 -8.90 -34.98 9.49
C ILE A 862 -7.42 -35.23 9.88
N GLY A 863 -7.08 -35.20 11.18
CA GLY A 863 -5.70 -35.39 11.68
C GLY A 863 -4.83 -34.13 11.64
N MET A 864 -5.42 -32.94 11.44
CA MET A 864 -4.72 -31.64 11.45
C MET A 864 -4.72 -31.02 12.85
N HIS A 865 -4.05 -31.67 13.80
CA HIS A 865 -4.11 -31.32 15.22
C HIS A 865 -3.43 -29.99 15.58
N THR A 866 -2.36 -29.58 14.88
CA THR A 866 -1.69 -28.29 15.10
C THR A 866 -2.59 -27.14 14.64
N LEU A 867 -3.21 -27.27 13.46
CA LEU A 867 -4.19 -26.29 13.00
C LEU A 867 -5.42 -26.23 13.89
N ALA A 868 -5.88 -27.37 14.41
CA ALA A 868 -6.96 -27.41 15.39
C ALA A 868 -6.61 -26.60 16.65
N ALA A 869 -5.41 -26.78 17.19
CA ALA A 869 -4.90 -26.01 18.32
C ALA A 869 -4.83 -24.50 18.01
N LEU A 870 -4.33 -24.14 16.81
CA LEU A 870 -4.25 -22.76 16.35
C LEU A 870 -5.63 -22.12 16.08
N ILE A 871 -6.67 -22.87 15.75
CA ILE A 871 -8.02 -22.32 15.61
C ILE A 871 -8.65 -22.05 16.99
N ALA A 872 -8.31 -22.85 18.01
CA ALA A 872 -8.82 -22.65 19.37
C ALA A 872 -8.47 -21.27 19.94
N GLN A 873 -7.37 -20.64 19.49
CA GLN A 873 -6.99 -19.29 19.95
C GLN A 873 -7.96 -18.17 19.50
N LEU A 874 -8.87 -18.48 18.58
CA LEU A 874 -9.91 -17.57 18.09
C LEU A 874 -11.17 -17.58 18.97
N ILE A 875 -11.27 -18.52 19.91
CA ILE A 875 -12.35 -18.56 20.91
C ILE A 875 -12.24 -17.35 21.83
N THR A 876 -13.33 -16.62 22.02
CA THR A 876 -13.35 -15.38 22.80
C THR A 876 -13.46 -15.64 24.30
N LEU A 877 -14.27 -16.60 24.72
CA LEU A 877 -14.44 -17.00 26.13
C LEU A 877 -13.17 -17.66 26.68
N ALA A 878 -12.55 -17.03 27.68
CA ALA A 878 -11.24 -17.43 28.21
C ALA A 878 -11.24 -18.84 28.82
N ASP A 879 -12.20 -19.15 29.71
CA ASP A 879 -12.28 -20.46 30.37
C ASP A 879 -12.51 -21.60 29.36
N TYR A 880 -13.39 -21.35 28.38
CA TYR A 880 -13.68 -22.31 27.32
C TYR A 880 -12.48 -22.51 26.39
N ARG A 881 -11.76 -21.44 26.05
CA ARG A 881 -10.54 -21.49 25.25
C ARG A 881 -9.45 -22.33 25.92
N LEU A 882 -9.24 -22.16 27.23
CA LEU A 882 -8.27 -22.93 28.00
C LEU A 882 -8.59 -24.43 28.00
N GLU A 883 -9.86 -24.81 28.17
CA GLU A 883 -10.30 -26.21 28.04
C GLU A 883 -9.96 -26.76 26.65
N GLN A 884 -10.23 -25.99 25.58
CA GLN A 884 -9.93 -26.42 24.22
C GLN A 884 -8.41 -26.54 23.96
N TYR A 885 -7.57 -25.72 24.60
CA TYR A 885 -6.12 -25.86 24.53
C TYR A 885 -5.63 -27.17 25.15
N GLN A 886 -6.17 -27.56 26.30
CA GLN A 886 -5.83 -28.83 26.95
C GLN A 886 -6.20 -30.02 26.06
N VAL A 887 -7.41 -30.02 25.49
CA VAL A 887 -7.84 -31.08 24.57
C VAL A 887 -6.97 -31.13 23.30
N ALA A 888 -6.60 -29.96 22.75
CA ALA A 888 -5.73 -29.91 21.58
C ALA A 888 -4.31 -30.46 21.90
N ALA A 889 -3.75 -30.10 23.05
CA ALA A 889 -2.47 -30.60 23.52
C ALA A 889 -2.49 -32.14 23.76
N GLU A 890 -3.58 -32.67 24.33
CA GLU A 890 -3.78 -34.10 24.50
C GLU A 890 -3.87 -34.85 23.15
N ASN A 891 -4.62 -34.31 22.19
CA ASN A 891 -4.74 -34.90 20.86
C ASN A 891 -3.38 -34.94 20.14
N ILE A 892 -2.60 -33.86 20.23
CA ILE A 892 -1.23 -33.82 19.67
C ILE A 892 -0.32 -34.84 20.36
N SER A 893 -0.55 -35.12 21.65
CA SER A 893 0.22 -36.10 22.43
C SER A 893 -0.13 -37.55 22.16
N THR A 894 -1.36 -37.82 21.74
CA THR A 894 -1.90 -39.18 21.65
C THR A 894 -2.11 -39.65 20.21
N GLN A 895 -2.22 -38.73 19.24
CA GLN A 895 -2.58 -39.03 17.85
C GLN A 895 -1.49 -38.59 16.87
N HIS A 896 -1.44 -39.23 15.69
CA HIS A 896 -0.50 -38.87 14.63
C HIS A 896 -0.92 -37.55 13.96
N VAL A 897 -0.03 -36.57 14.02
CA VAL A 897 -0.21 -35.26 13.39
C VAL A 897 0.10 -35.34 11.89
N LEU A 898 -0.86 -34.99 11.04
CA LEU A 898 -0.74 -34.99 9.57
C LEU A 898 -0.42 -33.61 8.97
N ASP A 899 -0.39 -32.55 9.77
CA ASP A 899 -0.11 -31.19 9.30
C ASP A 899 1.40 -30.83 9.34
N ALA A 900 1.77 -29.80 8.57
CA ALA A 900 3.15 -29.32 8.43
C ALA A 900 3.59 -28.47 9.63
N PHE A 901 3.60 -29.10 10.81
CA PHE A 901 3.84 -28.52 12.14
C PHE A 901 4.93 -27.42 12.16
N ASP A 902 6.14 -27.71 11.68
CA ASP A 902 7.30 -26.80 11.81
C ASP A 902 7.07 -25.45 11.11
N SER A 903 6.22 -25.44 10.08
CA SER A 903 5.90 -24.23 9.31
C SER A 903 4.78 -23.39 9.92
N LEU A 904 4.07 -23.87 10.95
CA LEU A 904 2.85 -23.22 11.47
C LEU A 904 3.06 -22.44 12.78
N THR A 905 4.23 -22.57 13.41
CA THR A 905 4.54 -21.97 14.71
C THR A 905 4.40 -20.43 14.74
N TYR A 906 4.65 -19.76 13.62
CA TYR A 906 4.51 -18.30 13.50
C TYR A 906 3.06 -17.78 13.51
N LEU A 907 2.08 -18.69 13.42
CA LEU A 907 0.64 -18.35 13.45
C LEU A 907 0.07 -18.28 14.87
N CYS A 908 0.78 -18.83 15.87
CA CYS A 908 0.40 -18.73 17.27
C CYS A 908 0.60 -17.30 17.77
N PHE A 909 -0.38 -16.71 18.44
CA PHE A 909 -0.24 -15.39 19.10
C PHE A 909 -0.60 -15.42 20.59
N ASP A 910 -1.20 -16.51 21.07
CA ASP A 910 -1.57 -16.67 22.47
C ASP A 910 -0.46 -17.39 23.26
N HIS A 911 -0.05 -16.80 24.38
CA HIS A 911 1.00 -17.34 25.24
C HIS A 911 0.53 -18.59 25.97
N GLN A 912 -0.76 -18.66 26.34
CA GLN A 912 -1.33 -19.82 27.04
C GLN A 912 -1.38 -21.05 26.14
N LEU A 913 -1.66 -20.86 24.84
CA LEU A 913 -1.57 -21.93 23.86
C LEU A 913 -0.13 -22.40 23.69
N THR A 914 0.81 -21.46 23.63
CA THR A 914 2.24 -21.78 23.50
C THR A 914 2.69 -22.64 24.67
N GLU A 915 2.36 -22.26 25.91
CA GLU A 915 2.68 -23.02 27.13
C GLU A 915 2.09 -24.43 27.11
N ALA A 916 0.80 -24.56 26.79
CA ALA A 916 0.13 -25.86 26.71
C ALA A 916 0.75 -26.79 25.65
N LEU A 917 1.17 -26.24 24.50
CA LEU A 917 1.82 -27.00 23.44
C LEU A 917 3.28 -27.35 23.78
N THR A 918 4.04 -26.42 24.36
CA THR A 918 5.43 -26.71 24.78
C THR A 918 5.46 -27.81 25.83
N ASP A 919 4.54 -27.79 26.80
CA ASP A 919 4.42 -28.84 27.81
C ASP A 919 4.12 -30.22 27.19
N ALA A 920 3.26 -30.26 26.17
CA ALA A 920 2.97 -31.49 25.44
C ALA A 920 4.19 -32.00 24.67
N PHE A 921 4.94 -31.12 24.00
CA PHE A 921 6.13 -31.50 23.23
C PHE A 921 7.31 -31.91 24.12
N GLU A 922 7.48 -31.28 25.27
CA GLU A 922 8.48 -31.70 26.26
C GLU A 922 8.20 -33.10 26.78
N LYS A 923 6.93 -33.43 27.07
CA LYS A 923 6.51 -34.79 27.45
C LYS A 923 6.76 -35.84 26.35
N MET A 924 6.75 -35.42 25.08
CA MET A 924 7.06 -36.26 23.93
C MET A 924 8.55 -36.24 23.53
N GLU A 925 9.41 -35.57 24.29
CA GLU A 925 10.84 -35.42 24.00
C GLU A 925 11.15 -34.73 22.65
N MET A 926 10.25 -33.87 22.18
CA MET A 926 10.38 -33.17 20.88
C MET A 926 11.00 -31.76 21.02
N GLN A 927 12.27 -31.67 21.45
CA GLN A 927 12.92 -30.37 21.74
C GLN A 927 12.93 -29.39 20.57
N ASN A 928 13.18 -29.83 19.34
CA ASN A 928 13.18 -28.95 18.16
C ASN A 928 11.83 -28.21 17.99
N ARG A 929 10.73 -28.85 18.37
CA ARG A 929 9.37 -28.31 18.27
C ARG A 929 9.09 -27.32 19.40
N THR A 930 9.54 -27.64 20.60
CA THR A 930 9.51 -26.75 21.76
C THR A 930 10.28 -25.45 21.45
N ASP A 931 11.51 -25.56 20.96
CA ASP A 931 12.36 -24.42 20.62
C ASP A 931 11.73 -23.51 19.55
N ALA A 932 11.09 -24.10 18.52
CA ALA A 932 10.41 -23.34 17.48
C ALA A 932 9.22 -22.51 18.01
N PHE A 933 8.43 -23.06 18.95
CA PHE A 933 7.35 -22.31 19.59
C PHE A 933 7.87 -21.23 20.53
N ILE A 934 8.90 -21.52 21.32
CA ILE A 934 9.55 -20.53 22.19
C ILE A 934 10.10 -19.37 21.35
N GLN A 935 10.75 -19.67 20.22
CA GLN A 935 11.25 -18.65 19.31
C GLN A 935 10.12 -17.80 18.73
N SER A 936 9.00 -18.41 18.31
CA SER A 936 7.83 -17.68 17.79
C SER A 936 7.15 -16.81 18.86
N ALA A 937 7.03 -17.30 20.10
CA ALA A 937 6.46 -16.57 21.23
C ALA A 937 7.37 -15.43 21.71
N SER A 938 8.69 -15.59 21.60
CA SER A 938 9.67 -14.54 21.93
C SER A 938 9.70 -13.37 20.94
N HIS A 939 8.85 -13.39 19.90
CA HIS A 939 8.77 -12.31 18.93
C HIS A 939 8.39 -10.98 19.62
N PRO A 940 9.18 -9.90 19.46
CA PRO A 940 9.00 -8.66 20.22
C PRO A 940 7.59 -8.07 20.13
N ALA A 941 6.92 -8.25 19.01
CA ALA A 941 5.57 -7.73 18.77
C ALA A 941 4.45 -8.45 19.57
N LEU A 942 4.71 -9.68 20.06
CA LEU A 942 3.79 -10.40 20.95
C LEU A 942 3.99 -10.08 22.43
N ASN A 943 5.01 -9.30 22.80
CA ASN A 943 5.28 -8.98 24.20
C ASN A 943 4.04 -8.35 24.88
N VAL A 944 3.61 -8.94 25.99
CA VAL A 944 2.47 -8.47 26.82
C VAL A 944 2.67 -7.03 27.31
N SER A 945 3.92 -6.55 27.37
CA SER A 945 4.27 -5.18 27.74
C SER A 945 4.08 -4.15 26.61
N ASN A 946 3.79 -4.59 25.38
CA ASN A 946 3.51 -3.68 24.27
C ASN A 946 2.17 -2.98 24.43
N SER A 947 1.98 -1.88 23.69
CA SER A 947 0.66 -1.26 23.59
C SER A 947 -0.35 -2.23 22.97
N LEU A 948 -1.62 -2.08 23.37
CA LEU A 948 -2.72 -2.90 22.87
C LEU A 948 -2.84 -2.84 21.33
N GLU A 949 -2.52 -1.69 20.72
CA GLU A 949 -2.54 -1.50 19.26
C GLU A 949 -1.54 -2.42 18.54
N VAL A 950 -0.33 -2.56 19.06
CA VAL A 950 0.69 -3.46 18.47
C VAL A 950 0.24 -4.91 18.59
N PHE A 951 -0.24 -5.30 19.76
CA PHE A 951 -0.71 -6.67 20.01
C PHE A 951 -1.93 -7.02 19.15
N THR A 952 -2.93 -6.13 19.07
CA THR A 952 -4.13 -6.33 18.26
C THR A 952 -3.84 -6.37 16.75
N SER A 953 -2.91 -5.54 16.27
CA SER A 953 -2.45 -5.56 14.88
C SER A 953 -1.75 -6.88 14.53
N GLU A 954 -0.85 -7.36 15.39
CA GLU A 954 -0.20 -8.67 15.19
C GLU A 954 -1.17 -9.84 15.30
N LYS A 955 -2.10 -9.80 16.26
CA LYS A 955 -3.18 -10.78 16.38
C LYS A 955 -3.98 -10.86 15.08
N SER A 956 -4.38 -9.70 14.52
CA SER A 956 -5.12 -9.63 13.25
C SER A 956 -4.29 -10.19 12.08
N ARG A 957 -3.02 -9.81 11.97
CA ARG A 957 -2.12 -10.32 10.91
C ARG A 957 -1.93 -11.84 10.96
N ARG A 958 -1.68 -12.40 12.15
CA ARG A 958 -1.50 -13.85 12.36
C ARG A 958 -2.82 -14.60 12.15
N THR A 959 -3.95 -14.05 12.57
CA THR A 959 -5.30 -14.60 12.32
C THR A 959 -5.60 -14.65 10.83
N SER A 960 -5.38 -13.56 10.09
CA SER A 960 -5.58 -13.51 8.64
C SER A 960 -4.70 -14.54 7.93
N SER A 961 -3.44 -14.68 8.34
CA SER A 961 -2.51 -15.67 7.78
C SER A 961 -2.95 -17.10 8.06
N LEU A 962 -3.44 -17.38 9.27
CA LEU A 962 -3.97 -18.68 9.66
C LEU A 962 -5.19 -19.06 8.81
N LEU A 963 -6.15 -18.16 8.67
CA LEU A 963 -7.37 -18.41 7.89
C LEU A 963 -7.08 -18.58 6.40
N ARG A 964 -6.12 -17.84 5.83
CA ARG A 964 -5.68 -18.05 4.44
C ARG A 964 -5.00 -19.40 4.24
N CYS A 965 -4.17 -19.82 5.20
CA CYS A 965 -3.55 -21.15 5.17
C CYS A 965 -4.63 -22.24 5.20
N LEU A 966 -5.61 -22.10 6.09
CA LEU A 966 -6.73 -23.03 6.19
C LEU A 966 -7.56 -23.05 4.89
N ALA A 967 -7.86 -21.89 4.31
CA ALA A 967 -8.62 -21.79 3.06
C ALA A 967 -7.91 -22.49 1.89
N ALA A 968 -6.58 -22.30 1.76
CA ALA A 968 -5.79 -22.96 0.74
C ALA A 968 -5.83 -24.49 0.88
N LEU A 969 -5.77 -24.98 2.12
CA LEU A 969 -5.85 -26.41 2.44
C LEU A 969 -7.26 -26.97 2.19
N SER A 970 -8.31 -26.31 2.69
CA SER A 970 -9.69 -26.79 2.58
C SER A 970 -10.21 -26.80 1.15
N PHE A 971 -9.86 -25.78 0.35
CA PHE A 971 -10.30 -25.69 -1.05
C PHE A 971 -9.41 -26.46 -2.02
N SER A 972 -8.37 -27.16 -1.52
CA SER A 972 -7.39 -27.86 -2.36
C SER A 972 -6.79 -26.95 -3.45
N ILE A 973 -6.63 -25.65 -3.15
CA ILE A 973 -6.01 -24.70 -4.07
C ILE A 973 -4.51 -24.88 -3.92
N HIS A 974 -3.93 -25.76 -4.74
CA HIS A 974 -2.49 -25.85 -4.89
C HIS A 974 -1.98 -24.55 -5.52
N HIS A 975 -1.15 -23.83 -4.77
CA HIS A 975 -0.44 -22.64 -5.25
C HIS A 975 0.57 -22.98 -6.34
#